data_AF-E3FV11-F1
#
_entry.id   AF-E3FV11-F1
#
_cell.length_a   1.000
_cell.length_b   1.000
_cell.length_c   1.000
_cell.angle_alpha   90.00
_cell.angle_beta   90.00
_cell.angle_gamma   90.00
#
_symmetry.space_group_name_H-M   'P 1'
#
loop_
_entity.id
_entity.type
_entity.pdbx_description
1 polymer ?
#
loop_
_entity_poly.entity_id
_entity_poly.type
_entity_poly.pdbx_seq_one_letter_code
_entity_poly.pdbx_strand_id
1 'polypeptide(L)'
;MLPGNDTWPESLQALYEQVVAAPREAVLSARTQWAEQLGAWVQRASLDEREMARVATWARLEAGPRSAGELVFLLSHCGELLWPYSEAPDQLLQRLLSRQVQLFQGLKTGDPDEGLAPLARQVSAELSKVVLRYLKRHPEALLSLVGGVGCTFDGRVLRFQEAVEVDLKVFLGPEKRLTGRLDQLRMLLPHLREGRYKLMAFIRERAAKLPWRECRDILEEKLFQVVTAPDSRGELRGFLGCYAKGKGEARWCTRASLLLSRNLEEGGPLAVAENLSELLAYFEAPVPGLRGALQALVASLPEDLALDRHRLVADKCWEHLKPQEDPGLALVLLWVEERLFRLALRRGLEDVFERRNRARERVGILPVAEALSWLAEECADLWPRFETERRPGADELAAWRKEVTRRVVKKPVLRKAAMEFFLWCAPDAAASEAELVTLSLVKTTTDRRLLRRLGEHPSTRVRFRVRAIHAWLEAGAEQGTEPQTPATLTGALRHLRASGAMTLGGGRTWLRDRDLEELLLGAFSRVERDFSARYPQHCREDEAQLVTRLLEDLRHEFESIRSDLGLLLSQGQPVPLELDLRFRQGLASGGPRPSGVELMFVLSVEVDAFLKTRRAVLVRARKLEPWGEGQWAPNLRLGREQVDGLLGLSESAYCLFLVPPSLRAECWMVPARLVRGLMEAQGSLSSVSREGAQRVARSLAQWMTYDLLGLWSGDDRPAVLERAGENAEGGPDFVVEISVRKGGK
;
A
#
# COMPACT_ATOMS: atom_id res chain seq x y z
N MET A 1 -26.38 -9.58 -46.19
CA MET A 1 -26.03 -10.74 -47.03
C MET A 1 -27.29 -11.23 -47.71
N LEU A 2 -27.35 -11.15 -49.04
CA LEU A 2 -28.34 -11.87 -49.85
C LEU A 2 -27.63 -13.11 -50.42
N PRO A 3 -28.19 -14.32 -50.27
CA PRO A 3 -27.64 -15.52 -50.88
C PRO A 3 -27.99 -15.56 -52.38
N GLY A 4 -27.03 -15.92 -53.23
CA GLY A 4 -27.30 -16.46 -54.57
C GLY A 4 -27.26 -15.50 -55.76
N ASN A 5 -26.08 -15.06 -56.16
CA ASN A 5 -25.76 -14.86 -57.58
C ASN A 5 -24.23 -14.94 -57.80
N ASP A 6 -23.72 -16.16 -57.98
CA ASP A 6 -22.33 -16.42 -58.40
C ASP A 6 -22.13 -16.17 -59.91
N THR A 7 -23.12 -15.54 -60.56
CA THR A 7 -23.17 -15.30 -62.00
C THR A 7 -22.41 -14.02 -62.35
N TRP A 8 -21.57 -14.08 -63.38
CA TRP A 8 -20.99 -12.86 -63.94
C TRP A 8 -22.10 -11.97 -64.50
N PRO A 9 -21.88 -10.65 -64.57
CA PRO A 9 -22.73 -9.78 -65.38
C PRO A 9 -22.82 -10.29 -66.82
N GLU A 10 -24.00 -10.21 -67.44
CA GLU A 10 -24.20 -10.63 -68.84
C GLU A 10 -23.21 -9.96 -69.79
N SER A 11 -22.85 -8.71 -69.49
CA SER A 11 -21.86 -7.90 -70.24
C SER A 11 -20.41 -8.41 -70.15
N LEU A 12 -20.08 -9.26 -69.17
CA LEU A 12 -18.76 -9.87 -68.97
C LEU A 12 -18.74 -11.39 -69.21
N GLN A 13 -19.91 -12.04 -69.23
CA GLN A 13 -20.04 -13.49 -69.36
C GLN A 13 -19.37 -14.05 -70.62
N ALA A 14 -19.53 -13.39 -71.78
CA ALA A 14 -18.92 -13.82 -73.04
C ALA A 14 -17.39 -13.80 -73.02
N LEU A 15 -16.78 -12.82 -72.32
CA LEU A 15 -15.33 -12.75 -72.12
C LEU A 15 -14.87 -13.91 -71.21
N TYR A 16 -15.61 -14.18 -70.14
CA TYR A 16 -15.27 -15.24 -69.22
C TYR A 16 -15.33 -16.64 -69.85
N GLU A 17 -16.33 -16.91 -70.70
CA GLU A 17 -16.43 -18.19 -71.43
C GLU A 17 -15.23 -18.41 -72.37
N GLN A 18 -14.75 -17.35 -73.03
CA GLN A 18 -13.53 -17.40 -73.85
C GLN A 18 -12.28 -17.71 -73.01
N VAL A 19 -12.18 -17.15 -71.80
CA VAL A 19 -11.07 -17.41 -70.86
C VAL A 19 -11.06 -18.85 -70.37
N VAL A 20 -12.23 -19.41 -70.02
CA VAL A 20 -12.35 -20.78 -69.52
C VAL A 20 -12.06 -21.81 -70.62
N ALA A 21 -12.47 -21.53 -71.86
CA ALA A 21 -12.27 -22.41 -73.01
C ALA A 21 -10.83 -22.36 -73.60
N ALA A 22 -9.97 -21.45 -73.13
CA ALA A 22 -8.64 -21.26 -73.69
C ALA A 22 -7.71 -22.44 -73.38
N PRO A 23 -7.05 -23.05 -74.39
CA PRO A 23 -6.09 -24.12 -74.17
C PRO A 23 -4.83 -23.57 -73.47
N ARG A 24 -4.21 -24.39 -72.62
CA ARG A 24 -3.10 -24.01 -71.73
C ARG A 24 -1.94 -23.29 -72.45
N GLU A 25 -1.63 -23.71 -73.68
CA GLU A 25 -0.54 -23.15 -74.50
C GLU A 25 -0.84 -21.74 -75.03
N ALA A 26 -2.12 -21.38 -75.21
CA ALA A 26 -2.55 -20.09 -75.75
C ALA A 26 -2.84 -19.04 -74.65
N VAL A 27 -2.80 -19.43 -73.37
CA VAL A 27 -3.16 -18.55 -72.25
C VAL A 27 -2.23 -17.32 -72.16
N LEU A 28 -0.93 -17.50 -72.37
CA LEU A 28 0.04 -16.40 -72.23
C LEU A 28 -0.06 -15.37 -73.37
N SER A 29 -0.41 -15.81 -74.58
CA SER A 29 -0.58 -14.93 -75.75
C SER A 29 -1.94 -14.22 -75.76
N ALA A 30 -3.01 -14.86 -75.27
CA ALA A 30 -4.35 -14.28 -75.20
C ALA A 30 -4.52 -13.19 -74.11
N ARG A 31 -3.57 -13.09 -73.16
CA ARG A 31 -3.62 -12.17 -72.01
C ARG A 31 -3.84 -10.70 -72.39
N THR A 32 -3.18 -10.21 -73.44
CA THR A 32 -3.28 -8.80 -73.86
C THR A 32 -4.68 -8.48 -74.39
N GLN A 33 -5.27 -9.39 -75.17
CA GLN A 33 -6.62 -9.26 -75.68
C GLN A 33 -7.65 -9.24 -74.54
N TRP A 34 -7.51 -10.13 -73.55
CA TRP A 34 -8.39 -10.13 -72.38
C TRP A 34 -8.30 -8.83 -71.58
N ALA A 35 -7.10 -8.25 -71.45
CA ALA A 35 -6.90 -6.98 -70.74
C ALA A 35 -7.59 -5.80 -71.44
N GLU A 36 -7.54 -5.73 -72.77
CA GLU A 36 -8.21 -4.68 -73.56
C GLU A 36 -9.74 -4.79 -73.46
N GLN A 37 -10.28 -6.00 -73.59
CA GLN A 37 -11.72 -6.26 -73.50
C GLN A 37 -12.26 -5.96 -72.09
N LEU A 38 -11.53 -6.37 -71.04
CA LEU A 38 -11.88 -6.04 -69.67
C LEU A 38 -11.78 -4.53 -69.41
N GLY A 39 -10.73 -3.85 -69.91
CA GLY A 39 -10.57 -2.41 -69.76
C GLY A 39 -11.72 -1.62 -70.39
N ALA A 40 -12.18 -2.02 -71.58
CA ALA A 40 -13.33 -1.44 -72.24
C ALA A 40 -14.64 -1.67 -71.46
N TRP A 41 -14.79 -2.86 -70.85
CA TRP A 41 -15.92 -3.16 -69.98
C TRP A 41 -15.91 -2.28 -68.72
N VAL A 42 -14.76 -2.18 -68.02
CA VAL A 42 -14.64 -1.36 -66.80
C VAL A 42 -15.09 0.08 -67.06
N GLN A 43 -14.72 0.68 -68.19
CA GLN A 43 -15.12 2.06 -68.52
C GLN A 43 -16.64 2.24 -68.71
N ARG A 44 -17.37 1.19 -69.07
CA ARG A 44 -18.81 1.23 -69.38
C ARG A 44 -19.71 0.65 -68.28
N ALA A 45 -19.15 -0.23 -67.44
CA ALA A 45 -19.90 -0.98 -66.44
C ALA A 45 -20.47 -0.10 -65.32
N SER A 46 -21.72 -0.35 -64.96
CA SER A 46 -22.41 0.25 -63.81
C SER A 46 -21.84 -0.23 -62.48
N LEU A 47 -22.19 0.45 -61.38
CA LEU A 47 -21.73 0.06 -60.03
C LEU A 47 -22.29 -1.32 -59.63
N ASP A 48 -23.52 -1.63 -60.01
CA ASP A 48 -24.17 -2.92 -59.72
C ASP A 48 -23.50 -4.07 -60.49
N GLU A 49 -23.18 -3.87 -61.78
CA GLU A 49 -22.43 -4.84 -62.56
C GLU A 49 -21.02 -5.09 -62.00
N ARG A 50 -20.36 -4.03 -61.51
CA ARG A 50 -19.05 -4.16 -60.85
C ARG A 50 -19.14 -4.91 -59.52
N GLU A 51 -20.20 -4.71 -58.75
CA GLU A 51 -20.44 -5.46 -57.52
C GLU A 51 -20.75 -6.94 -57.79
N MET A 52 -21.58 -7.23 -58.80
CA MET A 52 -21.83 -8.60 -59.25
C MET A 52 -20.54 -9.28 -59.73
N ALA A 53 -19.74 -8.59 -60.55
CA ALA A 53 -18.44 -9.10 -61.01
C ALA A 53 -17.49 -9.38 -59.84
N ARG A 54 -17.50 -8.54 -58.81
CA ARG A 54 -16.69 -8.74 -57.60
C ARG A 54 -17.13 -9.98 -56.81
N VAL A 55 -18.43 -10.16 -56.57
CA VAL A 55 -18.97 -11.35 -55.88
C VAL A 55 -18.65 -12.62 -56.68
N ALA A 56 -18.87 -12.59 -57.99
CA ALA A 56 -18.55 -13.68 -58.90
C ALA A 56 -17.04 -14.02 -58.93
N THR A 57 -16.18 -13.00 -58.86
CA THR A 57 -14.72 -13.16 -58.75
C THR A 57 -14.34 -13.82 -57.42
N TRP A 58 -14.96 -13.39 -56.31
CA TRP A 58 -14.72 -13.97 -54.99
C TRP A 58 -15.12 -15.44 -54.90
N ALA A 59 -16.34 -15.77 -55.32
CA ALA A 59 -16.82 -17.15 -55.33
C ALA A 59 -15.88 -18.09 -56.12
N ARG A 60 -15.30 -17.60 -57.22
CA ARG A 60 -14.36 -18.36 -58.07
C ARG A 60 -12.96 -18.47 -57.46
N LEU A 61 -12.49 -17.44 -56.77
CA LEU A 61 -11.23 -17.50 -56.02
C LEU A 61 -11.34 -18.38 -54.77
N GLU A 62 -12.53 -18.57 -54.21
CA GLU A 62 -12.77 -19.46 -53.06
C GLU A 62 -12.99 -20.93 -53.46
N ALA A 63 -13.70 -21.21 -54.56
CA ALA A 63 -14.14 -22.56 -54.91
C ALA A 63 -13.18 -23.34 -55.85
N GLY A 64 -12.77 -24.55 -55.45
CA GLY A 64 -12.31 -25.66 -56.29
C GLY A 64 -11.00 -25.49 -57.09
N PRO A 65 -10.52 -26.54 -57.78
CA PRO A 65 -9.46 -26.44 -58.79
C PRO A 65 -9.98 -25.71 -60.04
N ARG A 66 -9.16 -24.82 -60.60
CA ARG A 66 -9.51 -23.96 -61.74
C ARG A 66 -8.50 -24.12 -62.87
N SER A 67 -8.91 -23.81 -64.10
CA SER A 67 -8.00 -23.89 -65.25
C SER A 67 -6.89 -22.83 -65.13
N ALA A 68 -5.74 -23.09 -65.75
CA ALA A 68 -4.65 -22.11 -65.76
C ALA A 68 -5.07 -20.79 -66.43
N GLY A 69 -5.90 -20.85 -67.49
CA GLY A 69 -6.46 -19.66 -68.16
C GLY A 69 -7.32 -18.81 -67.23
N GLU A 70 -8.21 -19.45 -66.48
CA GLU A 70 -9.07 -18.78 -65.51
C GLU A 70 -8.26 -18.13 -64.37
N LEU A 71 -7.26 -18.83 -63.82
CA LEU A 71 -6.40 -18.26 -62.77
C LEU A 71 -5.52 -17.09 -63.29
N VAL A 72 -5.00 -17.17 -64.52
CA VAL A 72 -4.27 -16.05 -65.15
C VAL A 72 -5.18 -14.84 -65.28
N PHE A 73 -6.41 -15.02 -65.78
CA PHE A 73 -7.34 -13.92 -65.95
C PHE A 73 -7.73 -13.28 -64.61
N LEU A 74 -8.12 -14.09 -63.62
CA LEU A 74 -8.56 -13.60 -62.31
C LEU A 74 -7.43 -12.88 -61.56
N LEU A 75 -6.21 -13.42 -61.55
CA LEU A 75 -5.09 -12.84 -60.81
C LEU A 75 -4.41 -11.67 -61.55
N SER A 76 -4.34 -11.69 -62.88
CA SER A 76 -3.74 -10.60 -63.66
C SER A 76 -4.63 -9.37 -63.82
N HIS A 77 -5.90 -9.47 -63.40
CA HIS A 77 -6.87 -8.38 -63.45
C HIS A 77 -7.60 -8.18 -62.12
N CYS A 78 -7.13 -8.81 -61.04
CA CYS A 78 -7.77 -8.72 -59.74
C CYS A 78 -7.87 -7.27 -59.24
N GLY A 79 -6.94 -6.38 -59.63
CA GLY A 79 -7.02 -4.96 -59.32
C GLY A 79 -8.35 -4.34 -59.75
N GLU A 80 -8.78 -4.62 -60.98
CA GLU A 80 -9.99 -4.05 -61.57
C GLU A 80 -11.26 -4.81 -61.15
N LEU A 81 -11.16 -6.12 -60.93
CA LEU A 81 -12.30 -6.97 -60.55
C LEU A 81 -12.64 -6.90 -59.05
N LEU A 82 -11.65 -6.73 -58.17
CA LEU A 82 -11.81 -6.74 -56.71
C LEU A 82 -11.86 -5.32 -56.12
N TRP A 83 -12.76 -4.48 -56.63
CA TRP A 83 -12.88 -3.11 -56.13
C TRP A 83 -13.46 -3.07 -54.70
N PRO A 84 -12.95 -2.21 -53.81
CA PRO A 84 -13.30 -2.23 -52.38
C PRO A 84 -14.63 -1.52 -52.09
N TYR A 85 -15.73 -1.88 -52.74
CA TYR A 85 -17.01 -1.22 -52.51
C TYR A 85 -17.69 -1.64 -51.19
N SER A 86 -17.45 -2.86 -50.71
CA SER A 86 -17.88 -3.37 -49.40
C SER A 86 -16.71 -3.64 -48.45
N GLU A 87 -17.02 -4.09 -47.24
CA GLU A 87 -16.04 -4.53 -46.24
C GLU A 87 -15.02 -5.53 -46.81
N ALA A 88 -13.80 -5.42 -46.31
CA ALA A 88 -12.67 -6.24 -46.73
C ALA A 88 -12.83 -7.69 -46.23
N PRO A 89 -12.57 -8.70 -47.09
CA PRO A 89 -12.56 -10.09 -46.66
C PRO A 89 -11.32 -10.40 -45.81
N ASP A 90 -11.52 -11.22 -44.77
CA ASP A 90 -10.45 -11.68 -43.89
C ASP A 90 -9.44 -12.57 -44.64
N GLN A 91 -8.16 -12.36 -44.35
CA GLN A 91 -7.00 -13.05 -44.93
C GLN A 91 -6.93 -12.94 -46.45
N LEU A 92 -7.39 -11.81 -47.01
CA LEU A 92 -7.38 -11.51 -48.45
C LEU A 92 -6.06 -11.91 -49.13
N LEU A 93 -4.94 -11.43 -48.60
CA LEU A 93 -3.64 -11.63 -49.22
C LEU A 93 -3.22 -13.10 -49.20
N GLN A 94 -3.45 -13.81 -48.10
CA GLN A 94 -3.11 -15.24 -48.00
C GLN A 94 -3.89 -16.06 -49.04
N ARG A 95 -5.18 -15.77 -49.24
CA ARG A 95 -6.02 -16.44 -50.24
C ARG A 95 -5.49 -16.19 -51.64
N LEU A 96 -5.19 -14.94 -51.98
CA LEU A 96 -4.66 -14.58 -53.29
C LEU A 96 -3.28 -15.19 -53.57
N LEU A 97 -2.39 -15.20 -52.57
CA LEU A 97 -1.07 -15.84 -52.67
C LEU A 97 -1.20 -17.36 -52.86
N SER A 98 -2.15 -18.01 -52.20
CA SER A 98 -2.40 -19.45 -52.41
C SER A 98 -2.81 -19.77 -53.85
N ARG A 99 -3.62 -18.90 -54.47
CA ARG A 99 -4.03 -19.04 -55.87
C ARG A 99 -2.89 -18.70 -56.83
N GLN A 100 -2.03 -17.75 -56.49
CA GLN A 100 -0.81 -17.47 -57.23
C GLN A 100 0.11 -18.70 -57.26
N VAL A 101 0.30 -19.38 -56.13
CA VAL A 101 1.08 -20.63 -56.07
C VAL A 101 0.46 -21.71 -56.96
N GLN A 102 -0.87 -21.91 -56.89
CA GLN A 102 -1.58 -22.86 -57.75
C GLN A 102 -1.43 -22.55 -59.24
N LEU A 103 -1.50 -21.26 -59.62
CA LEU A 103 -1.28 -20.81 -60.99
C LEU A 103 0.12 -21.22 -61.48
N PHE A 104 1.17 -20.90 -60.71
CA PHE A 104 2.54 -21.22 -61.14
C PHE A 104 2.85 -22.71 -61.10
N GLN A 105 2.28 -23.48 -60.16
CA GLN A 105 2.35 -24.94 -60.19
C GLN A 105 1.65 -25.52 -61.42
N GLY A 106 0.48 -24.97 -61.78
CA GLY A 106 -0.29 -25.37 -62.95
C GLY A 106 0.31 -24.95 -64.29
N LEU A 107 1.30 -24.04 -64.30
CA LEU A 107 2.01 -23.59 -65.50
C LEU A 107 3.42 -24.18 -65.63
N LYS A 108 4.06 -24.66 -64.55
CA LYS A 108 5.39 -25.30 -64.60
C LYS A 108 5.36 -26.59 -65.44
N THR A 109 5.99 -26.57 -66.61
CA THR A 109 6.28 -27.71 -67.47
C THR A 109 7.64 -27.50 -68.11
N GLY A 110 8.70 -28.12 -67.55
CA GLY A 110 9.98 -28.46 -68.22
C GLY A 110 10.85 -27.39 -68.91
N ASP A 111 10.32 -26.24 -69.33
CA ASP A 111 10.95 -25.23 -70.20
C ASP A 111 11.16 -23.89 -69.47
N PRO A 112 12.08 -23.02 -69.93
CA PRO A 112 12.76 -22.04 -69.09
C PRO A 112 11.85 -20.91 -68.58
N ASP A 113 12.17 -20.44 -67.37
CA ASP A 113 11.48 -19.44 -66.55
C ASP A 113 11.22 -18.05 -67.19
N GLU A 114 11.65 -17.80 -68.45
CA GLU A 114 11.65 -16.47 -69.08
C GLU A 114 10.25 -15.88 -69.31
N GLY A 115 9.25 -16.70 -69.67
CA GLY A 115 7.86 -16.25 -69.89
C GLY A 115 7.06 -16.06 -68.59
N LEU A 116 7.46 -16.74 -67.51
CA LEU A 116 6.75 -16.74 -66.22
C LEU A 116 7.15 -15.55 -65.34
N ALA A 117 8.39 -15.06 -65.44
CA ALA A 117 8.86 -13.92 -64.65
C ALA A 117 8.07 -12.62 -64.91
N PRO A 118 7.75 -12.21 -66.16
CA PRO A 118 6.89 -11.06 -66.41
C PRO A 118 5.47 -11.22 -65.88
N LEU A 119 4.90 -12.42 -65.99
CA LEU A 119 3.58 -12.75 -65.43
C LEU A 119 3.58 -12.66 -63.90
N ALA A 120 4.61 -13.20 -63.25
CA ALA A 120 4.77 -13.11 -61.79
C ALA A 120 4.86 -11.66 -61.32
N ARG A 121 5.62 -10.80 -62.01
CA ARG A 121 5.69 -9.36 -61.72
C ARG A 121 4.33 -8.67 -61.91
N GLN A 122 3.63 -8.97 -63.01
CA GLN A 122 2.29 -8.41 -63.28
C GLN A 122 1.29 -8.80 -62.19
N VAL A 123 1.18 -10.09 -61.87
CA VAL A 123 0.28 -10.58 -60.83
C VAL A 123 0.61 -9.93 -59.49
N SER A 124 1.90 -9.87 -59.11
CA SER A 124 2.31 -9.25 -57.85
C SER A 124 1.99 -7.75 -57.78
N ALA A 125 2.10 -7.03 -58.90
CA ALA A 125 1.69 -5.64 -59.01
C ALA A 125 0.16 -5.48 -58.86
N GLU A 126 -0.63 -6.36 -59.45
CA GLU A 126 -2.09 -6.35 -59.29
C GLU A 126 -2.54 -6.68 -57.87
N LEU A 127 -1.90 -7.68 -57.23
CA LEU A 127 -2.13 -7.98 -55.81
C LEU A 127 -1.80 -6.77 -54.92
N SER A 128 -0.69 -6.08 -55.20
CA SER A 128 -0.31 -4.85 -54.50
C SER A 128 -1.35 -3.74 -54.69
N LYS A 129 -1.87 -3.58 -55.92
CA LYS A 129 -2.95 -2.62 -56.23
C LYS A 129 -4.23 -2.94 -55.45
N VAL A 130 -4.66 -4.21 -55.40
CA VAL A 130 -5.85 -4.63 -54.65
C VAL A 130 -5.69 -4.25 -53.17
N VAL A 131 -4.60 -4.67 -52.54
CA VAL A 131 -4.33 -4.36 -51.12
C VAL A 131 -4.30 -2.86 -50.87
N LEU A 132 -3.59 -2.08 -51.70
CA LEU A 132 -3.53 -0.62 -51.57
C LEU A 132 -4.90 0.05 -51.78
N ARG A 133 -5.73 -0.44 -52.71
CA ARG A 133 -7.09 0.09 -52.93
C ARG A 133 -7.98 -0.18 -51.72
N TYR A 134 -7.97 -1.40 -51.17
CA TYR A 134 -8.68 -1.71 -49.93
C TYR A 134 -8.19 -0.85 -48.77
N LEU A 135 -6.89 -0.68 -48.59
CA LEU A 135 -6.33 0.15 -47.52
C LEU A 135 -6.64 1.65 -47.68
N LYS A 136 -6.77 2.17 -48.90
CA LYS A 136 -7.18 3.57 -49.13
C LYS A 136 -8.61 3.82 -48.66
N ARG A 137 -9.51 2.85 -48.82
CA ARG A 137 -10.93 2.98 -48.47
C ARG A 137 -11.26 2.49 -47.06
N HIS A 138 -10.64 1.39 -46.65
CA HIS A 138 -10.72 0.76 -45.34
C HIS A 138 -9.33 0.74 -44.69
N PRO A 139 -8.82 1.89 -44.22
CA PRO A 139 -7.47 1.99 -43.66
C PRO A 139 -7.28 1.21 -42.36
N GLU A 140 -8.38 0.79 -41.72
CA GLU A 140 -8.33 -0.01 -40.50
C GLU A 140 -8.26 -1.53 -40.78
N ALA A 141 -8.17 -1.96 -42.04
CA ALA A 141 -8.24 -3.37 -42.41
C ALA A 141 -6.87 -4.03 -42.66
N LEU A 142 -5.73 -3.40 -42.35
CA LEU A 142 -4.42 -3.97 -42.72
C LEU A 142 -4.19 -5.36 -42.13
N LEU A 143 -4.53 -5.56 -40.86
CA LEU A 143 -4.37 -6.85 -40.19
C LEU A 143 -5.33 -7.91 -40.73
N SER A 144 -6.60 -7.55 -40.97
CA SER A 144 -7.55 -8.51 -41.53
C SER A 144 -7.16 -8.90 -42.96
N LEU A 145 -6.67 -7.94 -43.76
CA LEU A 145 -6.24 -8.19 -45.14
C LEU A 145 -5.00 -9.08 -45.24
N VAL A 146 -4.05 -8.93 -44.32
CA VAL A 146 -2.70 -9.52 -44.45
C VAL A 146 -2.37 -10.56 -43.38
N GLY A 147 -3.28 -10.83 -42.45
CA GLY A 147 -3.09 -11.78 -41.35
C GLY A 147 -2.46 -13.10 -41.80
N GLY A 148 -1.42 -13.54 -41.10
CA GLY A 148 -0.72 -14.81 -41.36
C GLY A 148 0.36 -14.79 -42.45
N VAL A 149 0.58 -13.67 -43.16
CA VAL A 149 1.60 -13.57 -44.22
C VAL A 149 2.89 -12.94 -43.70
N GLY A 150 4.03 -13.62 -43.90
CA GLY A 150 5.34 -13.09 -43.53
C GLY A 150 5.73 -11.84 -44.33
N CYS A 151 6.32 -10.85 -43.67
CA CYS A 151 6.72 -9.59 -44.28
C CYS A 151 8.15 -9.14 -44.00
N THR A 152 8.68 -8.27 -44.87
CA THR A 152 9.96 -7.58 -44.71
C THR A 152 9.76 -6.06 -44.88
N PHE A 153 10.65 -5.27 -44.26
CA PHE A 153 10.56 -3.82 -44.32
C PHE A 153 11.90 -3.14 -44.64
N ASP A 154 11.90 -2.41 -45.76
CA ASP A 154 13.10 -1.74 -46.29
C ASP A 154 13.26 -0.26 -45.87
N GLY A 155 12.33 0.26 -45.06
CA GLY A 155 12.34 1.66 -44.59
C GLY A 155 11.21 2.54 -45.14
N ARG A 156 10.59 2.11 -46.25
CA ARG A 156 9.44 2.80 -46.87
C ARG A 156 8.29 1.88 -47.25
N VAL A 157 8.60 0.67 -47.71
CA VAL A 157 7.63 -0.28 -48.27
C VAL A 157 7.62 -1.54 -47.39
N LEU A 158 6.41 -2.02 -47.07
CA LEU A 158 6.22 -3.37 -46.54
C LEU A 158 6.11 -4.34 -47.71
N ARG A 159 6.96 -5.37 -47.72
CA ARG A 159 6.92 -6.43 -48.71
C ARG A 159 6.40 -7.71 -48.08
N PHE A 160 5.37 -8.31 -48.67
CA PHE A 160 4.79 -9.58 -48.23
C PHE A 160 5.20 -10.69 -49.20
N GLN A 161 5.77 -11.79 -48.68
CA GLN A 161 6.36 -12.89 -49.48
C GLN A 161 7.24 -12.40 -50.65
N GLU A 162 8.04 -11.35 -50.44
CA GLU A 162 8.99 -10.78 -51.40
C GLU A 162 8.40 -10.20 -52.71
N ALA A 163 7.07 -10.22 -52.88
CA ALA A 163 6.43 -9.85 -54.15
C ALA A 163 5.39 -8.73 -54.02
N VAL A 164 4.60 -8.71 -52.94
CA VAL A 164 3.48 -7.76 -52.77
C VAL A 164 3.92 -6.57 -51.93
N GLU A 165 3.85 -5.38 -52.52
CA GLU A 165 4.38 -4.14 -51.95
C GLU A 165 3.28 -3.20 -51.44
N VAL A 166 3.42 -2.71 -50.20
CA VAL A 166 2.55 -1.69 -49.61
C VAL A 166 3.39 -0.46 -49.23
N ASP A 167 3.22 0.66 -49.94
CA ASP A 167 3.87 1.94 -49.60
C ASP A 167 3.22 2.54 -48.35
N LEU A 168 4.00 2.65 -47.28
CA LEU A 168 3.52 3.18 -46.00
C LEU A 168 3.13 4.66 -46.08
N LYS A 169 3.70 5.44 -47.02
CA LYS A 169 3.30 6.84 -47.24
C LYS A 169 1.83 6.93 -47.66
N VAL A 170 1.40 6.00 -48.52
CA VAL A 170 0.03 5.94 -49.03
C VAL A 170 -0.92 5.43 -47.93
N PHE A 171 -0.50 4.43 -47.17
CA PHE A 171 -1.28 3.87 -46.07
C PHE A 171 -1.52 4.87 -44.93
N LEU A 172 -0.48 5.56 -44.47
CA LEU A 172 -0.58 6.44 -43.30
C LEU A 172 -1.48 7.66 -43.53
N GLY A 173 -1.57 8.19 -44.75
CA GLY A 173 -2.54 9.23 -45.13
C GLY A 173 -2.54 10.47 -44.22
N PRO A 174 -3.67 11.22 -44.10
CA PRO A 174 -3.75 12.41 -43.25
C PRO A 174 -3.78 12.09 -41.75
N GLU A 175 -3.33 13.04 -40.92
CA GLU A 175 -2.96 12.83 -39.52
C GLU A 175 -4.10 12.38 -38.57
N LYS A 176 -5.37 12.67 -38.89
CA LYS A 176 -6.52 12.48 -37.97
C LYS A 176 -6.81 11.03 -37.56
N ARG A 177 -6.29 10.01 -38.26
CA ARG A 177 -6.46 8.58 -37.92
C ARG A 177 -5.14 7.82 -37.86
N LEU A 178 -4.05 8.54 -37.60
CA LEU A 178 -2.70 7.96 -37.66
C LEU A 178 -2.46 6.94 -36.53
N THR A 179 -3.11 7.09 -35.37
CA THR A 179 -2.95 6.17 -34.21
C THR A 179 -3.41 4.75 -34.49
N GLY A 180 -4.61 4.55 -35.05
CA GLY A 180 -5.13 3.22 -35.42
C GLY A 180 -4.23 2.52 -36.44
N ARG A 181 -3.79 3.25 -37.46
CA ARG A 181 -2.90 2.75 -38.52
C ARG A 181 -1.51 2.37 -38.01
N LEU A 182 -0.91 3.20 -37.16
CA LEU A 182 0.39 2.88 -36.55
C LEU A 182 0.30 1.66 -35.64
N ASP A 183 -0.83 1.47 -34.95
CA ASP A 183 -1.06 0.29 -34.13
C ASP A 183 -1.19 -0.99 -34.97
N GLN A 184 -1.81 -0.92 -36.15
CA GLN A 184 -1.82 -2.05 -37.08
C GLN A 184 -0.43 -2.42 -37.59
N LEU A 185 0.42 -1.43 -37.88
CA LEU A 185 1.82 -1.68 -38.23
C LEU A 185 2.60 -2.30 -37.07
N ARG A 186 2.31 -1.90 -35.82
CA ARG A 186 2.91 -2.49 -34.62
C ARG A 186 2.51 -3.96 -34.47
N MET A 187 1.24 -4.30 -34.68
CA MET A 187 0.75 -5.69 -34.61
C MET A 187 1.35 -6.60 -35.69
N LEU A 188 1.92 -6.04 -36.76
CA LEU A 188 2.69 -6.81 -37.75
C LEU A 188 4.11 -7.17 -37.30
N LEU A 189 4.67 -6.51 -36.27
CA LEU A 189 6.05 -6.72 -35.80
C LEU A 189 6.43 -8.19 -35.53
N PRO A 190 5.56 -9.03 -34.93
CA PRO A 190 5.85 -10.46 -34.73
C PRO A 190 5.95 -11.26 -36.05
N HIS A 191 5.33 -10.78 -37.13
CA HIS A 191 5.30 -11.44 -38.43
C HIS A 191 6.40 -10.96 -39.40
N LEU A 192 7.26 -10.03 -38.96
CA LEU A 192 8.41 -9.59 -39.76
C LEU A 192 9.56 -10.60 -39.71
N ARG A 193 10.02 -11.04 -40.88
CA ARG A 193 11.24 -11.84 -41.04
C ARG A 193 12.50 -10.96 -40.95
N GLU A 194 12.47 -9.80 -41.59
CA GLU A 194 13.60 -8.85 -41.66
C GLU A 194 13.13 -7.40 -41.55
N GLY A 195 13.96 -6.53 -40.96
CA GLY A 195 13.67 -5.09 -40.87
C GLY A 195 12.85 -4.66 -39.65
N ARG A 196 12.67 -5.53 -38.64
CA ARG A 196 11.92 -5.24 -37.40
C ARG A 196 12.35 -3.93 -36.72
N TYR A 197 13.67 -3.72 -36.56
CA TYR A 197 14.20 -2.48 -35.97
C TYR A 197 13.92 -1.24 -36.82
N LYS A 198 14.00 -1.37 -38.16
CA LYS A 198 13.67 -0.28 -39.09
C LYS A 198 12.20 0.10 -38.98
N LEU A 199 11.29 -0.88 -38.90
CA LEU A 199 9.85 -0.61 -38.76
C LEU A 199 9.53 0.02 -37.40
N MET A 200 10.13 -0.50 -36.32
CA MET A 200 9.99 0.12 -34.99
C MET A 200 10.49 1.57 -34.98
N ALA A 201 11.64 1.86 -35.59
CA ALA A 201 12.17 3.21 -35.70
C ALA A 201 11.24 4.13 -36.52
N PHE A 202 10.69 3.62 -37.62
CA PHE A 202 9.73 4.33 -38.45
C PHE A 202 8.44 4.66 -37.69
N ILE A 203 7.85 3.68 -36.98
CA ILE A 203 6.67 3.90 -36.14
C ILE A 203 6.98 4.92 -35.06
N ARG A 204 8.14 4.81 -34.39
CA ARG A 204 8.58 5.76 -33.35
C ARG A 204 8.70 7.19 -33.88
N GLU A 205 9.33 7.39 -35.04
CA GLU A 205 9.48 8.71 -35.66
C GLU A 205 8.12 9.35 -35.98
N ARG A 206 7.17 8.55 -36.47
CA ARG A 206 5.82 9.01 -36.79
C ARG A 206 4.98 9.24 -35.54
N ALA A 207 5.08 8.36 -34.55
CA ALA A 207 4.40 8.51 -33.27
C ALA A 207 4.90 9.74 -32.49
N ALA A 208 6.17 10.13 -32.65
CA ALA A 208 6.71 11.34 -32.05
C ALA A 208 6.02 12.63 -32.55
N LYS A 209 5.49 12.62 -33.77
CA LYS A 209 4.80 13.75 -34.41
C LYS A 209 3.30 13.84 -34.04
N LEU A 210 2.75 12.83 -33.36
CA LEU A 210 1.34 12.82 -32.94
C LEU A 210 1.04 13.87 -31.85
N PRO A 211 -0.16 14.48 -31.88
CA PRO A 211 -0.67 15.28 -30.76
C PRO A 211 -0.94 14.37 -29.56
N TRP A 212 0.03 14.34 -28.64
CA TRP A 212 0.05 13.37 -27.53
C TRP A 212 -1.18 13.46 -26.62
N ARG A 213 -1.70 14.68 -26.39
CA ARG A 213 -2.88 14.91 -25.53
C ARG A 213 -4.14 14.17 -25.99
N GLU A 214 -4.33 14.02 -27.30
CA GLU A 214 -5.50 13.37 -27.89
C GLU A 214 -5.31 11.85 -27.98
N CYS A 215 -4.06 11.40 -28.12
CA CYS A 215 -3.75 9.99 -28.35
C CYS A 215 -3.53 9.20 -27.04
N ARG A 216 -3.18 9.88 -25.94
CA ARG A 216 -2.76 9.24 -24.69
C ARG A 216 -3.81 8.28 -24.12
N ASP A 217 -5.10 8.62 -24.16
CA ASP A 217 -6.15 7.82 -23.52
C ASP A 217 -6.40 6.53 -24.32
N ILE A 218 -6.43 6.63 -25.65
CA ILE A 218 -6.56 5.47 -26.55
C ILE A 218 -5.34 4.54 -26.41
N LEU A 219 -4.12 5.10 -26.35
CA LEU A 219 -2.91 4.32 -26.17
C LEU A 219 -2.82 3.69 -24.78
N GLU A 220 -3.35 4.35 -23.75
CA GLU A 220 -3.45 3.80 -22.39
C GLU A 220 -4.31 2.53 -22.39
N GLU A 221 -5.52 2.58 -22.95
CA GLU A 221 -6.43 1.43 -23.02
C GLU A 221 -5.79 0.25 -23.75
N LYS A 222 -5.14 0.51 -24.89
CA LYS A 222 -4.45 -0.53 -25.66
C LYS A 222 -3.26 -1.12 -24.92
N LEU A 223 -2.45 -0.30 -24.25
CA LEU A 223 -1.34 -0.78 -23.43
C LEU A 223 -1.84 -1.75 -22.36
N PHE A 224 -2.89 -1.38 -21.62
CA PHE A 224 -3.40 -2.22 -20.54
C PHE A 224 -4.17 -3.46 -21.03
N GLN A 225 -4.73 -3.46 -22.24
CA GLN A 225 -5.21 -4.68 -22.90
C GLN A 225 -4.05 -5.64 -23.19
N VAL A 226 -2.93 -5.14 -23.71
CA VAL A 226 -1.73 -5.96 -23.97
C VAL A 226 -1.18 -6.51 -22.65
N VAL A 227 -1.00 -5.69 -21.64
CA VAL A 227 -0.39 -6.09 -20.35
C VAL A 227 -1.21 -7.14 -19.60
N THR A 228 -2.54 -7.11 -19.72
CA THR A 228 -3.44 -8.06 -19.07
C THR A 228 -3.55 -9.40 -19.83
N ALA A 229 -3.08 -9.48 -21.07
CA ALA A 229 -2.98 -10.73 -21.81
C ALA A 229 -1.73 -11.54 -21.38
N PRO A 230 -1.85 -12.85 -21.09
CA PRO A 230 -0.74 -13.64 -20.56
C PRO A 230 0.43 -13.84 -21.54
N ASP A 231 0.18 -13.93 -22.85
CA ASP A 231 1.20 -14.25 -23.87
C ASP A 231 1.72 -13.03 -24.65
N SER A 232 1.71 -11.84 -24.05
CA SER A 232 1.90 -10.57 -24.77
C SER A 232 3.28 -9.91 -24.64
N ARG A 233 4.27 -10.56 -23.99
CA ARG A 233 5.60 -9.95 -23.71
C ARG A 233 6.27 -9.33 -24.94
N GLY A 234 6.24 -10.06 -26.07
CA GLY A 234 6.82 -9.57 -27.33
C GLY A 234 6.11 -8.32 -27.86
N GLU A 235 4.79 -8.26 -27.69
CA GLU A 235 3.95 -7.14 -28.08
C GLU A 235 4.13 -5.94 -27.16
N LEU A 236 4.27 -6.17 -25.84
CA LEU A 236 4.54 -5.16 -24.83
C LEU A 236 5.85 -4.42 -25.12
N ARG A 237 6.93 -5.16 -25.37
CA ARG A 237 8.23 -4.57 -25.75
C ARG A 237 8.13 -3.77 -27.05
N GLY A 238 7.38 -4.28 -28.03
CA GLY A 238 7.10 -3.58 -29.27
C GLY A 238 6.35 -2.26 -29.03
N PHE A 239 5.32 -2.28 -28.19
CA PHE A 239 4.54 -1.11 -27.81
C PHE A 239 5.41 -0.04 -27.13
N LEU A 240 6.18 -0.43 -26.12
CA LEU A 240 7.06 0.48 -25.37
C LEU A 240 8.21 1.02 -26.21
N GLY A 241 8.67 0.25 -27.22
CA GLY A 241 9.66 0.72 -28.20
C GLY A 241 9.09 1.76 -29.18
N CYS A 242 7.81 1.63 -29.55
CA CYS A 242 7.15 2.51 -30.52
C CYS A 242 6.67 3.83 -29.89
N TYR A 243 6.15 3.80 -28.66
CA TYR A 243 5.52 4.94 -28.00
C TYR A 243 6.36 5.50 -26.85
N ALA A 244 7.56 6.01 -27.17
CA ALA A 244 8.53 6.49 -26.17
C ALA A 244 7.97 7.59 -25.23
N LYS A 245 7.09 8.49 -25.72
CA LYS A 245 6.46 9.55 -24.89
C LYS A 245 5.66 8.97 -23.71
N GLY A 246 5.13 7.75 -23.85
CA GLY A 246 4.40 7.05 -22.79
C GLY A 246 5.24 6.71 -21.57
N LYS A 247 6.56 6.62 -21.73
CA LYS A 247 7.48 6.32 -20.64
C LYS A 247 7.60 7.45 -19.60
N GLY A 248 7.14 8.65 -19.93
CA GLY A 248 7.08 9.79 -19.00
C GLY A 248 5.70 10.00 -18.36
N GLU A 249 4.69 9.18 -18.70
CA GLU A 249 3.32 9.39 -18.24
C GLU A 249 3.07 8.83 -16.83
N ALA A 250 2.99 9.73 -15.86
CA ALA A 250 2.74 9.38 -14.46
C ALA A 250 1.41 8.62 -14.25
N ARG A 251 0.39 8.93 -15.06
CA ARG A 251 -0.91 8.23 -15.02
C ARG A 251 -0.78 6.75 -15.36
N TRP A 252 -0.02 6.43 -16.41
CA TRP A 252 0.19 5.05 -16.83
C TRP A 252 1.00 4.28 -15.77
N CYS A 253 2.05 4.90 -15.22
CA CYS A 253 2.82 4.31 -14.12
C CYS A 253 1.94 4.03 -12.89
N THR A 254 1.08 4.98 -12.51
CA THR A 254 0.16 4.83 -11.36
C THR A 254 -0.84 3.69 -11.61
N ARG A 255 -1.44 3.62 -12.80
CA ARG A 255 -2.37 2.55 -13.16
C ARG A 255 -1.70 1.18 -13.20
N ALA A 256 -0.48 1.08 -13.71
CA ALA A 256 0.30 -0.16 -13.69
C ALA A 256 0.63 -0.63 -12.27
N SER A 257 1.02 0.29 -11.39
CA SER A 257 1.26 0.01 -9.97
C SER A 257 -0.01 -0.51 -9.27
N LEU A 258 -1.17 0.12 -9.51
CA LEU A 258 -2.45 -0.31 -8.93
C LEU A 258 -2.87 -1.71 -9.43
N LEU A 259 -2.74 -1.97 -10.73
CA LEU A 259 -3.04 -3.28 -11.30
C LEU A 259 -2.10 -4.36 -10.78
N LEU A 260 -0.83 -4.02 -10.53
CA LEU A 260 0.13 -4.94 -9.93
C LEU A 260 -0.25 -5.25 -8.47
N SER A 261 -0.59 -4.24 -7.66
CA SER A 261 -1.07 -4.43 -6.27
C SER A 261 -2.27 -5.37 -6.25
N ARG A 262 -3.26 -5.08 -7.10
CA ARG A 262 -4.47 -5.91 -7.22
C ARG A 262 -4.17 -7.34 -7.65
N ASN A 263 -3.25 -7.53 -8.61
CA ASN A 263 -2.84 -8.87 -9.04
C ASN A 263 -2.15 -9.66 -7.90
N LEU A 264 -1.36 -8.98 -7.09
CA LEU A 264 -0.67 -9.56 -5.93
C LEU A 264 -1.64 -9.90 -4.79
N GLU A 265 -2.64 -9.05 -4.53
CA GLU A 265 -3.66 -9.23 -3.49
C GLU A 265 -4.72 -10.29 -3.87
N GLU A 266 -5.32 -10.18 -5.06
CA GLU A 266 -6.43 -11.04 -5.51
C GLU A 266 -5.96 -12.38 -6.12
N GLY A 267 -4.65 -12.53 -6.40
CA GLY A 267 -4.07 -13.77 -6.90
C GLY A 267 -4.24 -14.00 -8.41
N GLY A 268 -3.89 -13.02 -9.25
CA GLY A 268 -3.99 -13.13 -10.71
C GLY A 268 -2.92 -14.02 -11.39
N PRO A 269 -2.94 -14.13 -12.74
CA PRO A 269 -1.96 -14.90 -13.50
C PRO A 269 -0.53 -14.35 -13.31
N LEU A 270 0.46 -15.23 -13.11
CA LEU A 270 1.87 -14.86 -12.92
C LEU A 270 2.42 -14.05 -14.11
N ALA A 271 2.05 -14.44 -15.34
CA ALA A 271 2.43 -13.74 -16.55
C ALA A 271 2.00 -12.25 -16.56
N VAL A 272 0.85 -11.93 -15.96
CA VAL A 272 0.37 -10.55 -15.86
C VAL A 272 1.21 -9.76 -14.85
N ALA A 273 1.59 -10.38 -13.72
CA ALA A 273 2.50 -9.75 -12.75
C ALA A 273 3.87 -9.47 -13.40
N GLU A 274 4.41 -10.43 -14.15
CA GLU A 274 5.66 -10.27 -14.91
C GLU A 274 5.57 -9.13 -15.94
N ASN A 275 4.48 -9.07 -16.72
CA ASN A 275 4.25 -8.01 -17.71
C ASN A 275 4.16 -6.63 -17.05
N LEU A 276 3.46 -6.53 -15.91
CA LEU A 276 3.33 -5.28 -15.15
C LEU A 276 4.66 -4.85 -14.52
N SER A 277 5.43 -5.77 -13.97
CA SER A 277 6.78 -5.48 -13.45
C SER A 277 7.73 -5.03 -14.56
N GLU A 278 7.69 -5.68 -15.72
CA GLU A 278 8.47 -5.29 -16.89
C GLU A 278 8.07 -3.89 -17.38
N LEU A 279 6.77 -3.62 -17.50
CA LEU A 279 6.25 -2.29 -17.85
C LEU A 279 6.76 -1.21 -16.89
N LEU A 280 6.69 -1.46 -15.58
CA LEU A 280 7.14 -0.50 -14.56
C LEU A 280 8.65 -0.21 -14.65
N ALA A 281 9.47 -1.19 -15.04
CA ALA A 281 10.90 -0.99 -15.27
C ALA A 281 11.23 -0.09 -16.48
N TYR A 282 10.30 0.10 -17.41
CA TYR A 282 10.51 0.87 -18.64
C TYR A 282 10.18 2.37 -18.55
N PHE A 283 9.55 2.85 -17.47
CA PHE A 283 9.28 4.28 -17.29
C PHE A 283 10.59 5.07 -17.05
N GLU A 284 10.73 6.24 -17.70
CA GLU A 284 11.97 7.02 -17.73
C GLU A 284 12.30 7.69 -16.38
N ALA A 285 13.61 7.80 -16.11
CA ALA A 285 14.28 8.13 -14.85
C ALA A 285 13.93 7.14 -13.71
N PRO A 286 14.87 6.38 -13.14
CA PRO A 286 14.68 5.05 -12.53
C PRO A 286 13.78 4.96 -11.27
N VAL A 287 13.20 6.07 -10.83
CA VAL A 287 12.54 6.18 -9.52
C VAL A 287 11.02 5.94 -9.56
N PRO A 288 10.21 6.51 -10.48
CA PRO A 288 8.76 6.42 -10.41
C PRO A 288 8.24 5.00 -10.65
N GLY A 289 8.77 4.31 -11.68
CA GLY A 289 8.38 2.94 -12.01
C GLY A 289 8.75 1.94 -10.93
N LEU A 290 9.99 2.02 -10.44
CA LEU A 290 10.46 1.18 -9.33
C LEU A 290 9.68 1.48 -8.04
N ARG A 291 9.40 2.77 -7.73
CA ARG A 291 8.53 3.13 -6.61
C ARG A 291 7.12 2.58 -6.78
N GLY A 292 6.58 2.54 -7.99
CA GLY A 292 5.29 1.94 -8.29
C GLY A 292 5.26 0.43 -8.01
N ALA A 293 6.32 -0.29 -8.40
CA ALA A 293 6.44 -1.72 -8.13
C ALA A 293 6.63 -2.01 -6.63
N LEU A 294 7.47 -1.23 -5.95
CA LEU A 294 7.64 -1.32 -4.50
C LEU A 294 6.37 -0.94 -3.75
N GLN A 295 5.61 0.07 -4.20
CA GLN A 295 4.33 0.43 -3.60
C GLN A 295 3.32 -0.72 -3.70
N ALA A 296 3.28 -1.45 -4.82
CA ALA A 296 2.46 -2.63 -4.97
C ALA A 296 2.89 -3.72 -3.98
N LEU A 297 4.19 -4.02 -3.91
CA LEU A 297 4.73 -4.98 -2.94
C LEU A 297 4.40 -4.61 -1.48
N VAL A 298 4.60 -3.35 -1.09
CA VAL A 298 4.35 -2.85 0.28
C VAL A 298 2.86 -2.95 0.62
N ALA A 299 1.97 -2.65 -0.33
CA ALA A 299 0.52 -2.71 -0.12
C ALA A 299 -0.01 -4.14 -0.08
N SER A 300 0.57 -5.06 -0.84
CA SER A 300 0.12 -6.44 -1.00
C SER A 300 0.84 -7.45 -0.11
N LEU A 301 1.69 -7.01 0.84
CA LEU A 301 2.52 -7.91 1.63
C LEU A 301 1.68 -9.03 2.27
N PRO A 302 1.97 -10.31 1.95
CA PRO A 302 1.03 -11.38 2.22
C PRO A 302 1.02 -11.77 3.69
N GLU A 303 -0.17 -11.98 4.26
CA GLU A 303 -0.32 -12.75 5.50
C GLU A 303 -0.34 -14.25 5.20
N ASP A 304 -0.95 -14.67 4.08
CA ASP A 304 -1.07 -16.10 3.72
C ASP A 304 -1.07 -16.47 2.22
N LEU A 305 -0.96 -15.51 1.28
CA LEU A 305 -1.12 -15.79 -0.17
C LEU A 305 0.18 -15.68 -0.98
N ALA A 306 0.49 -16.75 -1.72
CA ALA A 306 1.45 -16.87 -2.84
C ALA A 306 2.76 -16.04 -2.80
N LEU A 307 3.80 -16.63 -2.20
CA LEU A 307 5.16 -16.10 -2.14
C LEU A 307 5.81 -15.91 -3.52
N ASP A 308 5.49 -16.75 -4.50
CA ASP A 308 6.18 -16.77 -5.80
C ASP A 308 6.01 -15.48 -6.60
N ARG A 309 4.80 -14.89 -6.55
CA ARG A 309 4.52 -13.62 -7.23
C ARG A 309 5.33 -12.47 -6.61
N HIS A 310 5.34 -12.40 -5.27
CA HIS A 310 6.07 -11.38 -4.53
C HIS A 310 7.58 -11.49 -4.73
N ARG A 311 8.10 -12.73 -4.72
CA ARG A 311 9.51 -13.03 -5.03
C ARG A 311 9.87 -12.57 -6.44
N LEU A 312 9.03 -12.87 -7.43
CA LEU A 312 9.24 -12.47 -8.82
C LEU A 312 9.31 -10.95 -8.99
N VAL A 313 8.38 -10.20 -8.39
CA VAL A 313 8.36 -8.74 -8.48
C VAL A 313 9.58 -8.15 -7.74
N ALA A 314 9.94 -8.71 -6.58
CA ALA A 314 11.14 -8.29 -5.84
C ALA A 314 12.43 -8.53 -6.63
N ASP A 315 12.54 -9.68 -7.32
CA ASP A 315 13.68 -10.00 -8.20
C ASP A 315 13.80 -9.00 -9.34
N LYS A 316 12.67 -8.63 -9.97
CA LYS A 316 12.62 -7.57 -10.99
C LYS A 316 13.02 -6.20 -10.43
N CYS A 317 12.56 -5.85 -9.23
CA CYS A 317 13.00 -4.60 -8.59
C CYS A 317 14.52 -4.60 -8.37
N TRP A 318 15.10 -5.71 -7.94
CA TRP A 318 16.52 -5.86 -7.71
C TRP A 318 17.37 -5.86 -8.99
N GLU A 319 16.83 -6.29 -10.14
CA GLU A 319 17.50 -6.21 -11.45
C GLU A 319 17.65 -4.75 -11.92
N HIS A 320 16.67 -3.89 -11.61
CA HIS A 320 16.62 -2.51 -12.10
C HIS A 320 17.08 -1.47 -11.07
N LEU A 321 17.12 -1.83 -9.78
CA LEU A 321 17.62 -0.96 -8.72
C LEU A 321 19.15 -0.85 -8.77
N LYS A 322 19.65 0.38 -8.69
CA LYS A 322 21.05 0.67 -8.40
C LYS A 322 21.17 1.19 -6.96
N PRO A 323 21.61 0.36 -5.98
CA PRO A 323 21.61 0.74 -4.57
C PRO A 323 22.44 1.99 -4.23
N GLN A 324 23.45 2.30 -5.05
CA GLN A 324 24.29 3.50 -4.90
C GLN A 324 23.56 4.79 -5.27
N GLU A 325 22.64 4.73 -6.23
CA GLU A 325 21.88 5.89 -6.69
C GLU A 325 20.69 6.17 -5.74
N ASP A 326 19.99 5.12 -5.29
CA ASP A 326 18.78 5.23 -4.47
C ASP A 326 18.79 4.31 -3.22
N PRO A 327 19.51 4.68 -2.14
CA PRO A 327 19.58 3.89 -0.92
C PRO A 327 18.24 3.80 -0.16
N GLY A 328 17.31 4.74 -0.40
CA GLY A 328 15.95 4.67 0.14
C GLY A 328 15.14 3.51 -0.44
N LEU A 329 15.23 3.29 -1.75
CA LEU A 329 14.54 2.17 -2.43
C LEU A 329 15.20 0.83 -2.07
N ALA A 330 16.53 0.83 -1.89
CA ALA A 330 17.24 -0.33 -1.35
C ALA A 330 16.77 -0.71 0.06
N LEU A 331 16.54 0.27 0.95
CA LEU A 331 16.00 0.01 2.29
C LEU A 331 14.61 -0.63 2.26
N VAL A 332 13.72 -0.09 1.42
CA VAL A 332 12.36 -0.63 1.24
C VAL A 332 12.43 -2.08 0.75
N LEU A 333 13.27 -2.35 -0.26
CA LEU A 333 13.37 -3.69 -0.84
C LEU A 333 14.04 -4.70 0.11
N LEU A 334 15.03 -4.28 0.91
CA LEU A 334 15.57 -5.10 2.00
C LEU A 334 14.50 -5.45 3.04
N TRP A 335 13.66 -4.49 3.42
CA TRP A 335 12.56 -4.74 4.35
C TRP A 335 11.51 -5.70 3.78
N VAL A 336 11.18 -5.57 2.49
CA VAL A 336 10.30 -6.54 1.80
C VAL A 336 10.92 -7.93 1.77
N GLU A 337 12.20 -8.07 1.40
CA GLU A 337 12.91 -9.36 1.43
C GLU A 337 12.93 -9.96 2.84
N GLU A 338 13.10 -9.14 3.88
CA GLU A 338 13.08 -9.62 5.26
C GLU A 338 11.67 -10.09 5.69
N ARG A 339 10.61 -9.43 5.23
CA ARG A 339 9.22 -9.89 5.43
C ARG A 339 8.98 -11.22 4.70
N LEU A 340 9.40 -11.33 3.44
CA LEU A 340 9.29 -12.57 2.66
C LEU A 340 10.12 -13.70 3.27
N PHE A 341 11.31 -13.41 3.79
CA PHE A 341 12.16 -14.35 4.52
C PHE A 341 11.42 -14.95 5.72
N ARG A 342 10.83 -14.11 6.59
CA ARG A 342 10.10 -14.59 7.77
C ARG A 342 8.87 -15.43 7.40
N LEU A 343 8.16 -15.07 6.34
CA LEU A 343 7.02 -15.85 5.84
C LEU A 343 7.46 -17.19 5.25
N ALA A 344 8.53 -17.19 4.45
CA ALA A 344 9.08 -18.40 3.85
C ALA A 344 9.67 -19.35 4.91
N LEU A 345 10.28 -18.81 5.96
CA LEU A 345 10.80 -19.57 7.09
C LEU A 345 9.67 -20.30 7.83
N ARG A 346 8.51 -19.65 8.05
CA ARG A 346 7.32 -20.29 8.65
C ARG A 346 6.78 -21.43 7.79
N ARG A 347 7.00 -21.41 6.47
CA ARG A 347 6.58 -22.44 5.51
C ARG A 347 7.61 -23.55 5.31
N GLY A 348 8.82 -23.42 5.86
CA GLY A 348 9.88 -24.43 5.71
C GLY A 348 10.48 -24.52 4.32
N LEU A 349 10.54 -23.41 3.56
CA LEU A 349 11.24 -23.40 2.27
C LEU A 349 12.77 -23.47 2.46
N GLU A 350 13.49 -24.18 1.60
CA GLU A 350 14.93 -24.45 1.75
C GLU A 350 15.83 -23.27 1.30
N ASP A 351 15.39 -22.47 0.33
CA ASP A 351 16.17 -21.40 -0.33
C ASP A 351 16.26 -20.09 0.46
N VAL A 352 15.73 -20.09 1.69
CA VAL A 352 15.33 -18.89 2.42
C VAL A 352 16.53 -18.08 2.91
N PHE A 353 17.58 -18.75 3.41
CA PHE A 353 18.80 -18.08 3.86
C PHE A 353 19.66 -17.58 2.69
N GLU A 354 19.76 -18.36 1.61
CA GLU A 354 20.53 -17.96 0.42
C GLU A 354 19.93 -16.71 -0.23
N ARG A 355 18.61 -16.62 -0.31
CA ARG A 355 17.92 -15.43 -0.84
C ARG A 355 18.18 -14.19 0.02
N ARG A 356 18.05 -14.32 1.35
CA ARG A 356 18.35 -13.23 2.30
C ARG A 356 19.80 -12.74 2.18
N ASN A 357 20.74 -13.66 2.07
CA ASN A 357 22.16 -13.33 1.92
C ASN A 357 22.45 -12.63 0.60
N ARG A 358 21.89 -13.11 -0.52
CA ARG A 358 22.00 -12.45 -1.83
C ARG A 358 21.46 -11.01 -1.80
N ALA A 359 20.34 -10.76 -1.13
CA ALA A 359 19.79 -9.40 -0.98
C ALA A 359 20.75 -8.48 -0.20
N ARG A 360 21.37 -8.99 0.87
CA ARG A 360 22.37 -8.25 1.66
C ARG A 360 23.67 -8.00 0.89
N GLU A 361 24.12 -8.95 0.09
CA GLU A 361 25.31 -8.79 -0.77
C GLU A 361 25.12 -7.67 -1.80
N ARG A 362 23.92 -7.55 -2.40
CA ARG A 362 23.60 -6.47 -3.36
C ARG A 362 23.78 -5.07 -2.78
N VAL A 363 23.58 -4.88 -1.47
CA VAL A 363 23.79 -3.60 -0.78
C VAL A 363 25.14 -3.49 -0.08
N GLY A 364 25.92 -4.59 0.00
CA GLY A 364 27.16 -4.67 0.77
C GLY A 364 28.24 -3.67 0.35
N ILE A 365 28.18 -3.17 -0.88
CA ILE A 365 29.08 -2.15 -1.42
C ILE A 365 28.85 -0.78 -0.77
N LEU A 366 27.69 -0.55 -0.13
CA LEU A 366 27.35 0.72 0.49
C LEU A 366 28.01 0.89 1.86
N PRO A 367 28.56 2.07 2.20
CA PRO A 367 29.11 2.35 3.54
C PRO A 367 28.05 2.37 4.66
N VAL A 368 26.77 2.33 4.27
CA VAL A 368 25.60 2.27 5.17
C VAL A 368 24.92 0.90 5.18
N ALA A 369 25.46 -0.10 4.48
CA ALA A 369 24.83 -1.41 4.29
C ALA A 369 24.39 -2.07 5.60
N GLU A 370 25.27 -2.12 6.60
CA GLU A 370 24.98 -2.71 7.91
C GLU A 370 23.80 -2.01 8.61
N ALA A 371 23.73 -0.68 8.52
CA ALA A 371 22.66 0.09 9.14
C ALA A 371 21.33 -0.04 8.37
N LEU A 372 21.37 -0.23 7.04
CA LEU A 372 20.19 -0.52 6.23
C LEU A 372 19.61 -1.90 6.55
N SER A 373 20.46 -2.92 6.59
CA SER A 373 20.06 -4.30 6.93
C SER A 373 19.49 -4.36 8.35
N TRP A 374 20.18 -3.74 9.32
CA TRP A 374 19.67 -3.65 10.69
C TRP A 374 18.30 -2.98 10.75
N LEU A 375 18.12 -1.83 10.09
CA LEU A 375 16.86 -1.10 10.13
C LEU A 375 15.71 -1.89 9.48
N ALA A 376 15.98 -2.56 8.36
CA ALA A 376 15.02 -3.44 7.70
C ALA A 376 14.61 -4.62 8.60
N GLU A 377 15.58 -5.25 9.27
CA GLU A 377 15.37 -6.36 10.21
C GLU A 377 14.51 -5.97 11.41
N GLU A 378 14.90 -4.88 12.08
CA GLU A 378 14.19 -4.35 13.25
C GLU A 378 12.75 -3.96 12.90
N CYS A 379 12.55 -3.24 11.79
CA CYS A 379 11.20 -2.80 11.41
C CYS A 379 10.31 -3.97 11.00
N ALA A 380 10.86 -4.99 10.33
CA ALA A 380 10.08 -6.16 9.94
C ALA A 380 9.78 -7.11 11.12
N ASP A 381 10.48 -6.99 12.26
CA ASP A 381 10.15 -7.65 13.53
C ASP A 381 9.18 -6.81 14.39
N LEU A 382 9.42 -5.51 14.50
CA LEU A 382 8.68 -4.61 15.38
C LEU A 382 7.28 -4.27 14.84
N TRP A 383 7.15 -3.91 13.56
CA TRP A 383 5.88 -3.43 13.01
C TRP A 383 4.73 -4.43 13.11
N PRO A 384 4.91 -5.74 12.86
CA PRO A 384 3.83 -6.71 13.06
C PRO A 384 3.30 -6.75 14.50
N ARG A 385 4.12 -6.40 15.50
CA ARG A 385 3.70 -6.42 16.91
C ARG A 385 2.66 -5.35 17.23
N PHE A 386 2.58 -4.28 16.44
CA PHE A 386 1.57 -3.23 16.60
C PHE A 386 0.14 -3.71 16.32
N GLU A 387 -0.01 -4.78 15.52
CA GLU A 387 -1.29 -5.37 15.14
C GLU A 387 -1.68 -6.53 16.07
N THR A 388 -0.78 -6.95 16.97
CA THR A 388 -1.00 -8.07 17.90
C THR A 388 -1.32 -7.59 19.32
N GLU A 389 -1.85 -8.50 20.15
CA GLU A 389 -2.11 -8.25 21.57
C GLU A 389 -0.85 -7.88 22.38
N ARG A 390 0.35 -8.20 21.86
CA ARG A 390 1.66 -7.91 22.46
C ARG A 390 2.27 -6.63 21.88
N ARG A 391 1.49 -5.54 21.83
CA ARG A 391 1.98 -4.25 21.35
C ARG A 391 3.13 -3.73 22.23
N PRO A 392 4.24 -3.21 21.65
CA PRO A 392 5.36 -2.68 22.43
C PRO A 392 4.92 -1.54 23.36
N GLY A 393 5.49 -1.49 24.57
CA GLY A 393 5.22 -0.45 25.55
C GLY A 393 5.83 0.91 25.19
N ALA A 394 5.35 1.99 25.80
CA ALA A 394 5.85 3.36 25.52
C ALA A 394 7.35 3.52 25.79
N ASP A 395 7.87 2.87 26.85
CA ASP A 395 9.29 2.91 27.21
C ASP A 395 10.15 2.11 26.21
N GLU A 396 9.65 0.96 25.73
CA GLU A 396 10.31 0.15 24.69
C GLU A 396 10.37 0.92 23.37
N LEU A 397 9.28 1.57 23.00
CA LEU A 397 9.22 2.43 21.81
C LEU A 397 10.16 3.63 21.95
N ALA A 398 10.22 4.28 23.11
CA ALA A 398 11.15 5.36 23.36
C ALA A 398 12.63 4.91 23.27
N ALA A 399 12.96 3.74 23.80
CA ALA A 399 14.29 3.15 23.70
C ALA A 399 14.64 2.81 22.23
N TRP A 400 13.70 2.21 21.50
CA TRP A 400 13.85 1.91 20.08
C TRP A 400 14.05 3.18 19.25
N ARG A 401 13.25 4.24 19.46
CA ARG A 401 13.43 5.54 18.78
C ARG A 401 14.81 6.14 19.04
N LYS A 402 15.31 6.07 20.29
CA LYS A 402 16.66 6.53 20.63
C LYS A 402 17.73 5.74 19.88
N GLU A 403 17.56 4.43 19.77
CA GLU A 403 18.51 3.55 19.06
C GLU A 403 18.53 3.83 17.55
N VAL A 404 17.36 3.93 16.91
CA VAL A 404 17.24 4.34 15.49
C VAL A 404 17.92 5.69 15.27
N THR A 405 17.60 6.67 16.12
CA THR A 405 18.19 8.02 16.04
C THR A 405 19.72 7.96 16.17
N ARG A 406 20.25 7.19 17.12
CA ARG A 406 21.69 7.03 17.36
C ARG A 406 22.44 6.50 16.12
N ARG A 407 21.89 5.49 15.45
CA ARG A 407 22.52 4.85 14.28
C ARG A 407 22.37 5.67 13.00
N VAL A 408 21.26 6.39 12.85
CA VAL A 408 20.88 7.07 11.60
C VAL A 408 21.31 8.54 11.56
N VAL A 409 21.24 9.28 12.68
CA VAL A 409 21.38 10.76 12.69
C VAL A 409 22.67 11.26 12.05
N LYS A 410 23.81 10.59 12.30
CA LYS A 410 25.13 11.06 11.85
C LYS A 410 25.37 10.85 10.34
N LYS A 411 24.54 10.03 9.67
CA LYS A 411 24.74 9.64 8.27
C LYS A 411 23.65 10.27 7.39
N PRO A 412 23.91 11.38 6.68
CA PRO A 412 22.86 12.16 6.01
C PRO A 412 22.12 11.36 4.92
N VAL A 413 22.82 10.51 4.17
CA VAL A 413 22.22 9.65 3.14
C VAL A 413 21.24 8.66 3.77
N LEU A 414 21.66 7.98 4.84
CA LEU A 414 20.83 7.04 5.59
C LEU A 414 19.64 7.73 6.26
N ARG A 415 19.84 8.95 6.77
CA ARG A 415 18.79 9.74 7.41
C ARG A 415 17.68 10.08 6.44
N LYS A 416 18.01 10.54 5.23
CA LYS A 416 17.03 10.82 4.17
C LYS A 416 16.29 9.54 3.75
N ALA A 417 17.01 8.44 3.56
CA ALA A 417 16.44 7.14 3.23
C ALA A 417 15.48 6.64 4.33
N ALA A 418 15.86 6.75 5.60
CA ALA A 418 15.05 6.33 6.73
C ALA A 418 13.76 7.18 6.85
N MET A 419 13.84 8.50 6.64
CA MET A 419 12.65 9.36 6.66
C MET A 419 11.63 8.96 5.59
N GLU A 420 12.07 8.74 4.35
CA GLU A 420 11.18 8.26 3.27
C GLU A 420 10.60 6.87 3.61
N PHE A 421 11.45 5.95 4.08
CA PHE A 421 11.06 4.59 4.45
C PHE A 421 10.01 4.53 5.56
N PHE A 422 10.20 5.26 6.66
CA PHE A 422 9.24 5.28 7.78
C PHE A 422 7.88 5.82 7.35
N LEU A 423 7.86 6.93 6.61
CA LEU A 423 6.62 7.53 6.15
C LEU A 423 5.88 6.65 5.15
N TRP A 424 6.62 5.85 4.37
CA TRP A 424 6.07 5.02 3.30
C TRP A 424 5.63 3.63 3.77
N CYS A 425 6.53 2.88 4.41
CA CYS A 425 6.37 1.44 4.65
C CYS A 425 5.69 1.09 5.97
N ALA A 426 5.76 1.96 6.99
CA ALA A 426 5.20 1.64 8.30
C ALA A 426 3.67 1.45 8.20
N PRO A 427 3.10 0.34 8.74
CA PRO A 427 1.65 0.08 8.72
C PRO A 427 0.87 1.17 9.47
N ASP A 428 -0.45 1.21 9.32
CA ASP A 428 -1.25 2.28 9.93
C ASP A 428 -1.24 2.17 11.46
N ALA A 429 -1.17 0.94 11.99
CA ALA A 429 -0.98 0.68 13.41
C ALA A 429 0.34 1.26 13.97
N ALA A 430 1.37 1.42 13.12
CA ALA A 430 2.67 2.00 13.48
C ALA A 430 2.87 3.43 12.94
N ALA A 431 1.82 4.07 12.40
CA ALA A 431 1.91 5.39 11.76
C ALA A 431 2.47 6.47 12.71
N SER A 432 1.94 6.55 13.93
CA SER A 432 2.35 7.55 14.92
C SER A 432 3.81 7.39 15.31
N GLU A 433 4.30 6.14 15.44
CA GLU A 433 5.70 5.88 15.76
C GLU A 433 6.63 6.22 14.58
N ALA A 434 6.20 5.96 13.35
CA ALA A 434 6.93 6.39 12.15
C ALA A 434 7.04 7.92 12.05
N GLU A 435 5.98 8.65 12.41
CA GLU A 435 5.99 10.12 12.47
C GLU A 435 6.94 10.64 13.57
N LEU A 436 6.87 10.08 14.78
CA LEU A 436 7.75 10.45 15.89
C LEU A 436 9.23 10.17 15.61
N VAL A 437 9.54 9.03 14.99
CA VAL A 437 10.91 8.75 14.52
C VAL A 437 11.31 9.72 13.43
N THR A 438 10.44 10.02 12.47
CA THR A 438 10.78 10.98 11.42
C THR A 438 11.10 12.34 12.01
N LEU A 439 10.31 12.82 12.98
CA LEU A 439 10.59 14.06 13.72
C LEU A 439 11.93 14.03 14.44
N SER A 440 12.32 12.91 15.08
CA SER A 440 13.62 12.80 15.75
C SER A 440 14.80 12.84 14.77
N LEU A 441 14.58 12.43 13.51
CA LEU A 441 15.55 12.46 12.43
C LEU A 441 15.67 13.83 11.75
N VAL A 442 14.66 14.70 11.79
CA VAL A 442 14.75 16.06 11.23
C VAL A 442 15.71 16.90 12.09
N LYS A 443 16.90 17.22 11.55
CA LYS A 443 17.88 18.09 12.24
C LYS A 443 18.27 19.31 11.43
N THR A 444 18.32 19.19 10.12
CA THR A 444 18.86 20.23 9.23
C THR A 444 17.77 20.85 8.36
N THR A 445 18.07 22.04 7.83
CA THR A 445 17.24 22.68 6.79
C THR A 445 17.10 21.81 5.54
N THR A 446 18.11 20.97 5.23
CA THR A 446 18.05 20.03 4.11
C THR A 446 17.04 18.89 4.35
N ASP A 447 16.89 18.43 5.59
CA ASP A 447 15.90 17.42 5.96
C ASP A 447 14.47 18.02 5.87
N ARG A 448 14.29 19.28 6.28
CA ARG A 448 13.01 20.01 6.10
C ARG A 448 12.66 20.24 4.63
N ARG A 449 13.66 20.43 3.75
CA ARG A 449 13.44 20.51 2.29
C ARG A 449 13.06 19.15 1.71
N LEU A 450 13.63 18.06 2.23
CA LEU A 450 13.24 16.71 1.84
C LEU A 450 11.78 16.44 2.22
N LEU A 451 11.34 16.75 3.45
CA LEU A 451 9.95 16.58 3.86
C LEU A 451 8.97 17.33 2.95
N ARG A 452 9.29 18.58 2.60
CA ARG A 452 8.48 19.35 1.63
C ARG A 452 8.35 18.63 0.28
N ARG A 453 9.44 18.06 -0.24
CA ARG A 453 9.42 17.26 -1.47
C ARG A 453 8.60 15.97 -1.31
N LEU A 454 8.65 15.32 -0.14
CA LEU A 454 7.82 14.15 0.16
C LEU A 454 6.33 14.50 0.26
N GLY A 455 5.97 15.78 0.38
CA GLY A 455 4.57 16.25 0.25
C GLY A 455 3.98 16.02 -1.14
N GLU A 456 4.84 15.85 -2.17
CA GLU A 456 4.47 15.52 -3.55
C GLU A 456 4.67 14.03 -3.87
N HIS A 457 4.90 13.18 -2.86
CA HIS A 457 5.15 11.76 -3.05
C HIS A 457 3.94 11.04 -3.67
N PRO A 458 4.14 10.04 -4.57
CA PRO A 458 3.03 9.33 -5.23
C PRO A 458 2.10 8.60 -4.24
N SER A 459 2.65 8.11 -3.13
CA SER A 459 1.87 7.47 -2.07
C SER A 459 1.07 8.50 -1.26
N THR A 460 -0.26 8.35 -1.26
CA THR A 460 -1.19 9.18 -0.48
C THR A 460 -0.88 9.13 1.02
N ARG A 461 -0.47 7.96 1.55
CA ARG A 461 -0.05 7.80 2.95
C ARG A 461 1.11 8.73 3.31
N VAL A 462 2.16 8.75 2.49
CA VAL A 462 3.32 9.62 2.71
C VAL A 462 2.89 11.08 2.70
N ARG A 463 2.04 11.50 1.75
CA ARG A 463 1.56 12.88 1.68
C ARG A 463 0.80 13.31 2.93
N PHE A 464 -0.09 12.46 3.46
CA PHE A 464 -0.82 12.76 4.69
C PHE A 464 0.09 12.83 5.91
N ARG A 465 1.00 11.86 6.08
CA ARG A 465 1.97 11.85 7.18
C ARG A 465 2.93 13.04 7.13
N VAL A 466 3.35 13.45 5.93
CA VAL A 466 4.16 14.66 5.74
C VAL A 466 3.40 15.92 6.13
N ARG A 467 2.11 16.03 5.77
CA ARG A 467 1.27 17.16 6.22
C ARG A 467 1.14 17.19 7.74
N ALA A 468 0.94 16.04 8.36
CA ALA A 468 0.96 15.92 9.82
C ALA A 468 2.30 16.45 10.36
N ILE A 469 3.43 15.91 9.93
CA ILE A 469 4.76 16.36 10.39
C ILE A 469 5.00 17.86 10.16
N HIS A 470 4.53 18.43 9.04
CA HIS A 470 4.63 19.86 8.79
C HIS A 470 3.84 20.67 9.81
N ALA A 471 2.61 20.28 10.12
CA ALA A 471 1.82 20.92 11.17
C ALA A 471 2.53 20.87 12.53
N TRP A 472 3.23 19.77 12.85
CA TRP A 472 4.04 19.66 14.07
C TRP A 472 5.26 20.61 14.06
N LEU A 473 5.96 20.71 12.92
CA LEU A 473 7.13 21.58 12.78
C LEU A 473 6.77 23.07 12.75
N GLU A 474 5.59 23.43 12.26
CA GLU A 474 5.08 24.81 12.21
C GLU A 474 4.52 25.25 13.56
N ALA A 475 3.77 24.38 14.26
CA ALA A 475 3.28 24.66 15.61
C ALA A 475 4.42 24.90 16.63
N GLY A 476 5.58 24.27 16.42
CA GLY A 476 6.79 24.49 17.23
C GLY A 476 7.61 25.73 16.85
N ALA A 477 7.26 26.46 15.78
CA ALA A 477 8.00 27.65 15.32
C ALA A 477 7.42 28.97 15.85
N GLU A 478 6.14 29.02 16.21
CA GLU A 478 5.48 30.23 16.74
C GLU A 478 5.57 30.38 18.27
N GLN A 479 6.03 29.34 18.98
CA GLN A 479 6.36 29.43 20.41
C GLN A 479 7.87 29.34 20.56
N GLY A 480 8.49 30.50 20.79
CA GLY A 480 9.93 30.65 20.98
C GLY A 480 10.42 29.93 22.23
N THR A 481 10.73 28.65 22.09
CA THR A 481 11.78 27.93 22.84
C THR A 481 12.15 26.75 21.95
N GLU A 482 13.44 26.45 21.80
CA GLU A 482 13.91 25.28 21.04
C GLU A 482 13.05 24.05 21.36
N PRO A 483 12.81 23.13 20.40
CA PRO A 483 12.09 21.90 20.67
C PRO A 483 12.97 21.03 21.59
N GLN A 484 12.87 21.29 22.88
CA GLN A 484 13.05 20.26 23.87
C GLN A 484 12.06 19.17 23.46
N THR A 485 12.62 18.00 23.17
CA THR A 485 11.90 16.72 23.13
C THR A 485 10.66 16.80 24.02
N PRO A 486 9.45 16.45 23.53
CA PRO A 486 8.23 16.61 24.32
C PRO A 486 8.43 15.85 25.64
N ALA A 487 8.69 16.60 26.70
CA ALA A 487 9.08 16.04 27.99
C ALA A 487 7.87 15.46 28.71
N THR A 488 6.66 15.66 28.19
CA THR A 488 5.42 15.15 28.75
C THR A 488 4.56 14.46 27.68
N LEU A 489 4.11 13.25 28.01
CA LEU A 489 3.13 12.45 27.27
C LEU A 489 1.88 13.27 26.90
N THR A 490 1.52 14.21 27.77
CA THR A 490 0.44 15.17 27.61
C THR A 490 0.62 16.08 26.39
N GLY A 491 1.85 16.49 26.05
CA GLY A 491 2.14 17.27 24.84
C GLY A 491 1.95 16.46 23.56
N ALA A 492 2.32 15.18 23.57
CA ALA A 492 2.10 14.28 22.43
C ALA A 492 0.60 13.97 22.22
N LEU A 493 -0.15 13.79 23.31
CA LEU A 493 -1.59 13.50 23.26
C LEU A 493 -2.45 14.72 22.87
N ARG A 494 -2.10 15.93 23.32
CA ARG A 494 -2.77 17.19 22.90
C ARG A 494 -2.71 17.40 21.38
N HIS A 495 -1.60 17.06 20.75
CA HIS A 495 -1.44 17.20 19.29
C HIS A 495 -2.08 16.05 18.49
N LEU A 496 -2.11 14.82 19.03
CA LEU A 496 -2.81 13.70 18.40
C LEU A 496 -4.33 13.93 18.32
N ARG A 497 -4.96 14.47 19.37
CA ARG A 497 -6.40 14.82 19.36
C ARG A 497 -6.75 15.99 18.42
N ALA A 498 -5.89 16.99 18.30
CA ALA A 498 -6.10 18.12 17.38
C ALA A 498 -6.07 17.71 15.88
N SER A 499 -5.46 16.56 15.56
CA SER A 499 -5.27 16.08 14.19
C SER A 499 -6.41 15.23 13.62
N GLY A 500 -7.42 14.87 14.44
CA GLY A 500 -8.51 13.99 14.02
C GLY A 500 -8.08 12.55 13.66
N ALA A 501 -6.84 12.15 14.00
CA ALA A 501 -6.23 10.87 13.58
C ALA A 501 -6.63 9.64 14.43
N MET A 502 -7.64 9.74 15.31
CA MET A 502 -8.00 8.66 16.23
C MET A 502 -9.51 8.39 16.20
N THR A 503 -9.92 7.45 15.36
CA THR A 503 -11.12 6.64 15.62
C THR A 503 -10.75 5.19 15.38
N LEU A 504 -10.95 4.34 16.39
CA LEU A 504 -11.04 2.87 16.40
C LEU A 504 -10.16 2.24 17.49
N GLY A 505 -10.75 2.17 18.69
CA GLY A 505 -10.24 1.45 19.85
C GLY A 505 -11.00 1.92 21.09
N GLY A 506 -12.15 1.30 21.40
CA GLY A 506 -12.91 1.63 22.61
C GLY A 506 -12.02 1.46 23.85
N GLY A 507 -12.09 2.43 24.77
CA GLY A 507 -11.43 2.35 26.07
C GLY A 507 -11.77 1.06 26.83
N ARG A 508 -10.88 0.63 27.73
CA ARG A 508 -11.03 -0.57 28.57
C ARG A 508 -12.07 -0.39 29.67
N THR A 509 -12.49 0.84 29.93
CA THR A 509 -13.47 1.20 30.96
C THR A 509 -14.76 1.74 30.33
N TRP A 510 -15.76 2.02 31.17
CA TRP A 510 -17.02 2.66 30.77
C TRP A 510 -16.83 4.07 30.16
N LEU A 511 -15.66 4.69 30.34
CA LEU A 511 -15.31 5.95 29.67
C LEU A 511 -15.32 5.78 28.15
N ARG A 512 -14.96 4.58 27.65
CA ARG A 512 -14.87 4.21 26.23
C ARG A 512 -13.92 5.09 25.40
N ASP A 513 -13.02 5.80 26.07
CA ASP A 513 -12.03 6.70 25.48
C ASP A 513 -10.64 6.25 25.95
N ARG A 514 -9.89 5.58 25.06
CA ARG A 514 -8.57 5.03 25.38
C ARG A 514 -7.56 6.14 25.67
N ASP A 515 -7.63 7.27 24.98
CA ASP A 515 -6.69 8.37 25.17
C ASP A 515 -6.87 9.01 26.55
N LEU A 516 -8.12 9.12 26.99
CA LEU A 516 -8.46 9.61 28.32
C LEU A 516 -8.00 8.64 29.42
N GLU A 517 -8.17 7.34 29.21
CA GLU A 517 -7.66 6.31 30.13
C GLU A 517 -6.14 6.30 30.22
N GLU A 518 -5.43 6.42 29.09
CA GLU A 518 -3.97 6.52 29.05
C GLU A 518 -3.47 7.83 29.67
N LEU A 519 -4.21 8.93 29.52
CA LEU A 519 -3.92 10.21 30.17
C LEU A 519 -4.04 10.09 31.70
N LEU A 520 -5.13 9.52 32.21
CA LEU A 520 -5.36 9.30 33.64
C LEU A 520 -4.26 8.40 34.22
N LEU A 521 -4.01 7.26 33.58
CA LEU A 521 -2.96 6.34 34.01
C LEU A 521 -1.59 7.00 34.02
N GLY A 522 -1.25 7.73 32.95
CA GLY A 522 0.03 8.43 32.82
C GLY A 522 0.20 9.55 33.84
N ALA A 523 -0.87 10.27 34.18
CA ALA A 523 -0.83 11.33 35.19
C ALA A 523 -0.62 10.76 36.59
N PHE A 524 -1.41 9.77 36.99
CA PHE A 524 -1.26 9.15 38.30
C PHE A 524 0.08 8.42 38.44
N SER A 525 0.59 7.81 37.37
CA SER A 525 1.91 7.17 37.37
C SER A 525 3.06 8.16 37.59
N ARG A 526 2.92 9.42 37.15
CA ARG A 526 3.93 10.47 37.42
C ARG A 526 3.94 10.84 38.90
N VAL A 527 2.76 11.10 39.50
CA VAL A 527 2.64 11.39 40.94
C VAL A 527 3.26 10.27 41.76
N GLU A 528 2.88 9.04 41.43
CA GLU A 528 3.36 7.83 42.10
C GLU A 528 4.88 7.72 42.01
N ARG A 529 5.47 7.92 40.82
CA ARG A 529 6.92 7.87 40.62
C ARG A 529 7.65 9.00 41.36
N ASP A 530 7.14 10.22 41.30
CA ASP A 530 7.75 11.41 41.93
C ASP A 530 7.65 11.34 43.45
N PHE A 531 6.56 10.79 43.98
CA PHE A 531 6.41 10.45 45.39
C PHE A 531 7.42 9.38 45.80
N SER A 532 7.47 8.23 45.10
CA SER A 532 8.42 7.16 45.39
C SER A 532 9.87 7.64 45.31
N ALA A 533 10.23 8.49 44.34
CA ALA A 533 11.58 9.05 44.22
C ALA A 533 11.99 9.90 45.43
N ARG A 534 11.04 10.65 46.01
CA ARG A 534 11.26 11.50 47.20
C ARG A 534 11.13 10.73 48.52
N TYR A 535 10.51 9.54 48.51
CA TYR A 535 10.27 8.73 49.71
C TYR A 535 11.53 8.50 50.59
N PRO A 536 12.73 8.20 50.07
CA PRO A 536 13.92 8.02 50.92
C PRO A 536 14.29 9.26 51.75
N GLN A 537 14.01 10.47 51.24
CA GLN A 537 14.29 11.73 51.94
C GLN A 537 13.28 12.00 53.06
N HIS A 538 12.05 11.53 52.87
CA HIS A 538 10.92 11.75 53.78
C HIS A 538 10.55 10.52 54.62
N CYS A 539 11.29 9.42 54.55
CA CYS A 539 10.92 8.16 55.23
C CYS A 539 10.81 8.28 56.77
N ARG A 540 11.48 9.29 57.36
CA ARG A 540 11.41 9.61 58.79
C ARG A 540 10.14 10.37 59.19
N GLU A 541 9.42 10.95 58.23
CA GLU A 541 8.15 11.63 58.47
C GLU A 541 7.07 10.64 58.92
N ASP A 542 6.04 11.15 59.60
CA ASP A 542 4.93 10.32 60.03
C ASP A 542 4.10 9.82 58.82
N GLU A 543 3.46 8.65 58.96
CA GLU A 543 2.62 8.06 57.92
C GLU A 543 1.54 9.05 57.45
N ALA A 544 0.95 9.83 58.37
CA ALA A 544 -0.06 10.83 58.04
C ALA A 544 0.51 11.97 57.18
N GLN A 545 1.76 12.41 57.44
CA GLN A 545 2.41 13.46 56.65
C GLN A 545 2.72 12.98 55.23
N LEU A 546 3.21 11.74 55.10
CA LEU A 546 3.48 11.12 53.79
C LEU A 546 2.20 10.96 52.96
N VAL A 547 1.10 10.54 53.61
CA VAL A 547 -0.21 10.43 52.96
C VAL A 547 -0.72 11.81 52.53
N THR A 548 -0.60 12.84 53.37
CA THR A 548 -0.99 14.21 53.00
C THR A 548 -0.25 14.68 51.74
N ARG A 549 1.07 14.50 51.67
CA ARG A 549 1.85 14.87 50.46
C ARG A 549 1.37 14.14 49.21
N LEU A 550 1.14 12.83 49.31
CA LEU A 550 0.63 12.03 48.20
C LEU A 550 -0.74 12.52 47.72
N LEU A 551 -1.66 12.81 48.66
CA LEU A 551 -2.99 13.34 48.34
C LEU A 551 -2.94 14.75 47.77
N GLU A 552 -2.03 15.60 48.23
CA GLU A 552 -1.77 16.92 47.66
C GLU A 552 -1.27 16.79 46.22
N ASP A 553 -0.27 15.95 45.96
CA ASP A 553 0.26 15.74 44.61
C ASP A 553 -0.82 15.19 43.66
N LEU A 554 -1.64 14.25 44.14
CA LEU A 554 -2.80 13.75 43.38
C LEU A 554 -3.81 14.86 43.10
N ARG A 555 -4.16 15.68 44.09
CA ARG A 555 -5.06 16.83 43.91
C ARG A 555 -4.55 17.78 42.84
N HIS A 556 -3.27 18.16 42.88
CA HIS A 556 -2.69 19.05 41.87
C HIS A 556 -2.72 18.44 40.46
N GLU A 557 -2.47 17.14 40.29
CA GLU A 557 -2.63 16.51 38.98
C GLU A 557 -4.10 16.44 38.54
N PHE A 558 -5.07 16.22 39.44
CA PHE A 558 -6.50 16.31 39.09
C PHE A 558 -6.87 17.73 38.63
N GLU A 559 -6.36 18.77 39.29
CA GLU A 559 -6.56 20.17 38.88
C GLU A 559 -5.92 20.45 37.51
N SER A 560 -4.73 19.89 37.26
CA SER A 560 -4.02 19.97 35.98
C SER A 560 -4.81 19.29 34.85
N ILE A 561 -5.30 18.06 35.08
CA ILE A 561 -6.15 17.33 34.13
C ILE A 561 -7.43 18.12 33.86
N ARG A 562 -8.09 18.65 34.89
CA ARG A 562 -9.29 19.47 34.73
C ARG A 562 -9.03 20.72 33.90
N SER A 563 -7.92 21.43 34.15
CA SER A 563 -7.52 22.59 33.35
C SER A 563 -7.29 22.20 31.89
N ASP A 564 -6.60 21.09 31.65
CA ASP A 564 -6.34 20.54 30.31
C ASP A 564 -7.64 20.17 29.58
N LEU A 565 -8.59 19.53 30.27
CA LEU A 565 -9.91 19.21 29.72
C LEU A 565 -10.73 20.49 29.45
N GLY A 566 -10.61 21.50 30.31
CA GLY A 566 -11.26 22.81 30.13
C GLY A 566 -10.75 23.59 28.90
N LEU A 567 -9.44 23.52 28.62
CA LEU A 567 -8.85 24.11 27.43
C LEU A 567 -9.29 23.40 26.13
N LEU A 568 -9.55 22.09 26.18
CA LEU A 568 -10.09 21.35 25.05
C LEU A 568 -11.56 21.75 24.76
N LEU A 569 -12.35 22.02 25.81
CA LEU A 569 -13.72 22.51 25.69
C LEU A 569 -13.79 23.92 25.07
N SER A 570 -12.87 24.82 25.42
CA SER A 570 -12.83 26.18 24.85
C SER A 570 -12.45 26.22 23.37
N GLN A 571 -11.84 25.14 22.84
CA GLN A 571 -11.49 24.97 21.43
C GLN A 571 -12.61 24.32 20.60
N GLY A 572 -13.82 24.17 21.15
CA GLY A 572 -14.99 23.68 20.44
C GLY A 572 -15.09 22.15 20.35
N GLN A 573 -14.24 21.40 21.07
CA GLN A 573 -14.36 19.94 21.17
C GLN A 573 -15.20 19.54 22.38
N PRO A 574 -16.21 18.66 22.23
CA PRO A 574 -16.95 18.16 23.38
C PRO A 574 -16.05 17.22 24.17
N VAL A 575 -15.59 17.65 25.35
CA VAL A 575 -15.06 16.74 26.36
C VAL A 575 -16.21 16.41 27.29
N PRO A 576 -16.81 15.21 27.20
CA PRO A 576 -17.97 14.88 28.01
C PRO A 576 -17.59 14.49 29.44
N LEU A 577 -16.43 14.88 30.00
CA LEU A 577 -15.96 14.41 31.31
C LEU A 577 -15.52 15.55 32.23
N GLU A 578 -16.15 15.65 33.40
CA GLU A 578 -15.70 16.48 34.53
C GLU A 578 -15.12 15.59 35.63
N LEU A 579 -13.97 16.00 36.17
CA LEU A 579 -13.24 15.31 37.23
C LEU A 579 -12.90 16.30 38.35
N ASP A 580 -13.17 15.93 39.59
CA ASP A 580 -12.74 16.69 40.78
C ASP A 580 -12.26 15.72 41.86
N LEU A 581 -11.22 16.11 42.57
CA LEU A 581 -10.71 15.41 43.75
C LEU A 581 -10.60 16.40 44.89
N ARG A 582 -11.22 16.06 46.02
CA ARG A 582 -11.09 16.78 47.28
C ARG A 582 -10.69 15.79 48.35
N PHE A 583 -9.94 16.24 49.34
CA PHE A 583 -9.72 15.44 50.52
C PHE A 583 -9.81 16.29 51.76
N ARG A 584 -10.21 15.67 52.87
CA ARG A 584 -10.26 16.28 54.19
C ARG A 584 -9.67 15.33 55.22
N GLN A 585 -9.05 15.90 56.24
CA GLN A 585 -8.58 15.14 57.39
C GLN A 585 -9.75 14.97 58.38
N GLY A 586 -9.94 13.76 58.89
CA GLY A 586 -10.94 13.46 59.91
C GLY A 586 -10.60 14.10 61.26
N LEU A 587 -11.60 14.30 62.11
CA LEU A 587 -11.38 14.76 63.48
C LEU A 587 -10.58 13.70 64.24
N ALA A 588 -9.44 14.11 64.79
CA ALA A 588 -8.59 13.22 65.57
C ALA A 588 -9.38 12.68 66.78
N SER A 589 -9.75 11.40 66.75
CA SER A 589 -10.26 10.70 67.93
C SER A 589 -9.17 10.70 69.01
N GLY A 590 -9.42 11.37 70.13
CA GLY A 590 -8.45 11.67 71.20
C GLY A 590 -7.98 10.48 72.06
N GLY A 591 -7.98 9.26 71.52
CA GLY A 591 -7.43 8.06 72.19
C GLY A 591 -6.05 7.67 71.65
N PRO A 592 -5.30 6.79 72.36
CA PRO A 592 -4.06 6.21 71.83
C PRO A 592 -4.39 5.40 70.57
N ARG A 593 -4.02 5.94 69.42
CA ARG A 593 -4.36 5.38 68.12
C ARG A 593 -3.48 4.16 67.81
N PRO A 594 -4.06 3.07 67.27
CA PRO A 594 -3.26 2.02 66.67
C PRO A 594 -2.46 2.60 65.51
N SER A 595 -1.23 2.15 65.30
CA SER A 595 -0.38 2.64 64.22
C SER A 595 -1.07 2.46 62.85
N GLY A 596 -0.79 3.33 61.88
CA GLY A 596 -1.35 3.25 60.51
C GLY A 596 -2.38 4.32 60.20
N VAL A 597 -2.44 4.76 58.95
CA VAL A 597 -3.39 5.78 58.49
C VAL A 597 -4.56 5.11 57.77
N GLU A 598 -5.79 5.43 58.16
CA GLU A 598 -7.01 5.00 57.49
C GLU A 598 -7.48 6.07 56.47
N LEU A 599 -7.62 5.65 55.23
CA LEU A 599 -8.11 6.44 54.10
C LEU A 599 -9.45 5.87 53.64
N MET A 600 -10.36 6.74 53.22
CA MET A 600 -11.61 6.36 52.59
C MET A 600 -11.77 7.11 51.29
N PHE A 601 -11.70 6.39 50.16
CA PHE A 601 -11.97 6.93 48.83
C PHE A 601 -13.46 6.84 48.55
N VAL A 602 -14.14 7.98 48.46
CA VAL A 602 -15.55 8.09 48.12
C VAL A 602 -15.66 8.50 46.65
N LEU A 603 -16.00 7.55 45.81
CA LEU A 603 -16.23 7.76 44.38
C LEU A 603 -17.70 8.09 44.13
N SER A 604 -17.97 9.26 43.56
CA SER A 604 -19.29 9.67 43.08
C SER A 604 -19.26 9.74 41.56
N VAL A 605 -20.03 8.88 40.88
CA VAL A 605 -20.11 8.84 39.41
C VAL A 605 -21.51 9.21 38.96
N GLU A 606 -21.60 10.16 38.03
CA GLU A 606 -22.81 10.57 37.34
C GLU A 606 -22.59 10.41 35.83
N VAL A 607 -23.41 9.59 35.15
CA VAL A 607 -23.33 9.35 33.70
C VAL A 607 -24.65 9.72 33.05
N ASP A 608 -24.60 10.64 32.10
CA ASP A 608 -25.71 11.08 31.24
C ASP A 608 -26.98 11.49 32.02
N ALA A 609 -26.79 12.02 33.24
CA ALA A 609 -27.85 12.29 34.23
C ALA A 609 -28.77 11.09 34.57
N PHE A 610 -28.48 9.89 34.05
CA PHE A 610 -29.28 8.68 34.16
C PHE A 610 -28.75 7.75 35.25
N LEU A 611 -27.43 7.59 35.35
CA LEU A 611 -26.80 6.71 36.34
C LEU A 611 -26.05 7.55 37.38
N LYS A 612 -26.46 7.43 38.64
CA LYS A 612 -25.80 8.03 39.81
C LYS A 612 -25.42 6.94 40.78
N THR A 613 -24.13 6.79 41.06
CA THR A 613 -23.63 5.84 42.06
C THR A 613 -22.62 6.52 42.97
N ARG A 614 -22.66 6.18 44.26
CA ARG A 614 -21.69 6.60 45.26
C ARG A 614 -21.13 5.37 45.95
N ARG A 615 -19.82 5.19 45.94
CA ARG A 615 -19.14 3.99 46.47
C ARG A 615 -17.94 4.39 47.31
N ALA A 616 -17.67 3.63 48.36
CA ALA A 616 -16.55 3.86 49.25
C ALA A 616 -15.56 2.69 49.25
N VAL A 617 -14.27 3.01 49.17
CA VAL A 617 -13.18 2.06 49.36
C VAL A 617 -12.37 2.44 50.58
N LEU A 618 -12.27 1.52 51.54
CA LEU A 618 -11.42 1.68 52.72
C LEU A 618 -10.00 1.25 52.37
N VAL A 619 -9.03 2.09 52.68
CA VAL A 619 -7.61 1.86 52.42
C VAL A 619 -6.82 2.11 53.69
N ARG A 620 -5.98 1.17 54.11
CA ARG A 620 -4.99 1.45 55.17
C ARG A 620 -3.62 1.67 54.57
N ALA A 621 -3.09 2.87 54.77
CA ALA A 621 -1.75 3.21 54.37
C ALA A 621 -0.73 2.80 55.43
N ARG A 622 0.37 2.21 54.97
CA ARG A 622 1.50 1.79 55.79
C ARG A 622 2.84 2.07 55.12
N LYS A 623 3.79 2.61 55.87
CA LYS A 623 5.12 2.91 55.36
C LYS A 623 6.09 1.76 55.61
N LEU A 624 7.03 1.57 54.68
CA LEU A 624 8.16 0.67 54.89
C LEU A 624 9.27 1.39 55.66
N GLU A 625 9.58 0.88 56.84
CA GLU A 625 10.61 1.46 57.71
C GLU A 625 12.04 1.15 57.19
N PRO A 626 12.99 2.10 57.35
CA PRO A 626 14.39 1.83 57.11
C PRO A 626 14.95 0.84 58.15
N TRP A 627 15.87 -0.02 57.72
CA TRP A 627 16.60 -0.99 58.55
C TRP A 627 18.09 -0.68 58.44
N GLY A 628 18.66 0.06 59.39
CA GLY A 628 20.08 0.47 59.32
C GLY A 628 20.42 1.43 58.17
N GLU A 629 21.71 1.65 57.90
CA GLU A 629 22.14 2.54 56.82
C GLU A 629 21.87 1.92 55.44
N GLY A 630 20.92 2.51 54.71
CA GLY A 630 20.65 2.20 53.30
C GLY A 630 19.86 0.91 53.02
N GLN A 631 19.48 0.14 54.05
CA GLN A 631 18.62 -1.04 53.88
C GLN A 631 17.19 -0.76 54.37
N TRP A 632 16.24 -1.57 53.91
CA TRP A 632 14.81 -1.44 54.22
C TRP A 632 14.30 -2.70 54.89
N ALA A 633 13.36 -2.55 55.82
CA ALA A 633 12.82 -3.67 56.57
C ALA A 633 12.32 -4.80 55.64
N PRO A 634 12.53 -6.08 56.01
CA PRO A 634 12.04 -7.21 55.22
C PRO A 634 10.52 -7.42 55.34
N ASN A 635 9.90 -6.85 56.38
CA ASN A 635 8.47 -6.97 56.67
C ASN A 635 7.86 -5.58 56.92
N LEU A 636 6.63 -5.39 56.45
CA LEU A 636 5.79 -4.23 56.72
C LEU A 636 5.08 -4.45 58.07
N ARG A 637 5.15 -3.48 58.98
CA ARG A 637 4.49 -3.56 60.30
C ARG A 637 3.00 -3.23 60.13
N LEU A 638 2.18 -4.26 60.11
CA LEU A 638 0.73 -4.17 59.95
C LEU A 638 0.09 -5.28 60.78
N GLY A 639 -0.72 -4.90 61.77
CA GLY A 639 -1.39 -5.84 62.67
C GLY A 639 -2.53 -6.58 61.97
N ARG A 640 -2.67 -7.88 62.22
CA ARG A 640 -3.74 -8.70 61.64
C ARG A 640 -5.11 -8.19 62.05
N GLU A 641 -5.25 -7.80 63.31
CA GLU A 641 -6.45 -7.16 63.86
C GLU A 641 -6.88 -5.91 63.07
N GLN A 642 -5.92 -5.15 62.52
CA GLN A 642 -6.20 -3.96 61.74
C GLN A 642 -6.74 -4.34 60.36
N VAL A 643 -6.22 -5.40 59.76
CA VAL A 643 -6.69 -5.93 58.47
C VAL A 643 -8.06 -6.60 58.63
N ASP A 644 -8.24 -7.42 59.66
CA ASP A 644 -9.51 -8.07 59.98
C ASP A 644 -10.59 -7.01 60.32
N GLY A 645 -10.21 -5.92 61.01
CA GLY A 645 -11.09 -4.78 61.25
C GLY A 645 -11.54 -4.07 59.97
N LEU A 646 -10.63 -3.81 59.03
CA LEU A 646 -10.98 -3.25 57.71
C LEU A 646 -11.93 -4.17 56.93
N LEU A 647 -11.66 -5.48 56.94
CA LEU A 647 -12.46 -6.49 56.26
C LEU A 647 -13.85 -6.67 56.89
N GLY A 648 -13.96 -6.50 58.21
CA GLY A 648 -15.24 -6.48 58.91
C GLY A 648 -16.11 -5.29 58.52
N LEU A 649 -15.49 -4.15 58.16
CA LEU A 649 -16.19 -2.97 57.67
C LEU A 649 -16.57 -3.11 56.20
N SER A 650 -15.64 -3.50 55.33
CA SER A 650 -15.90 -3.72 53.91
C SER A 650 -15.01 -4.80 53.30
N GLU A 651 -15.62 -5.66 52.47
CA GLU A 651 -14.88 -6.64 51.68
C GLU A 651 -14.03 -6.00 50.58
N SER A 652 -14.39 -4.78 50.16
CA SER A 652 -13.71 -3.96 49.16
C SER A 652 -12.60 -3.10 49.78
N ALA A 653 -11.92 -3.59 50.82
CA ALA A 653 -10.84 -2.89 51.50
C ALA A 653 -9.46 -3.21 50.91
N TYR A 654 -8.54 -2.25 50.98
CA TYR A 654 -7.17 -2.35 50.45
C TYR A 654 -6.13 -1.88 51.47
N CYS A 655 -4.88 -2.24 51.23
CA CYS A 655 -3.71 -1.70 51.91
C CYS A 655 -2.83 -0.98 50.88
N LEU A 656 -2.42 0.24 51.22
CA LEU A 656 -1.49 1.05 50.46
C LEU A 656 -0.12 1.00 51.15
N PHE A 657 0.87 0.38 50.53
CA PHE A 657 2.23 0.37 51.08
C PHE A 657 3.09 1.44 50.41
N LEU A 658 3.63 2.34 51.22
CA LEU A 658 4.55 3.40 50.83
C LEU A 658 5.97 2.85 50.90
N VAL A 659 6.66 2.81 49.76
CA VAL A 659 7.91 2.06 49.60
C VAL A 659 8.95 2.88 48.81
N PRO A 660 10.25 2.62 49.02
CA PRO A 660 11.32 3.26 48.28
C PRO A 660 11.36 2.81 46.81
N PRO A 661 11.96 3.63 45.93
CA PRO A 661 11.99 3.36 44.50
C PRO A 661 12.95 2.22 44.12
N SER A 662 13.89 1.87 45.02
CA SER A 662 14.85 0.77 44.83
C SER A 662 14.20 -0.62 44.81
N LEU A 663 12.98 -0.76 45.34
CA LEU A 663 12.22 -2.00 45.27
C LEU A 663 11.34 -2.04 44.02
N ARG A 664 10.54 -1.00 43.83
CA ARG A 664 9.72 -0.72 42.65
C ARG A 664 9.36 0.77 42.73
N ALA A 665 9.52 1.52 41.64
CA ALA A 665 9.29 2.97 41.61
C ALA A 665 7.79 3.34 41.57
N GLU A 666 7.02 2.75 42.48
CA GLU A 666 5.57 2.93 42.60
C GLU A 666 5.09 2.60 44.03
N CYS A 667 3.90 3.07 44.38
CA CYS A 667 3.19 2.71 45.60
C CYS A 667 2.44 1.39 45.41
N TRP A 668 2.37 0.55 46.45
CA TRP A 668 1.80 -0.78 46.32
C TRP A 668 0.39 -0.85 46.87
N MET A 669 -0.59 -1.02 45.99
CA MET A 669 -1.98 -1.31 46.34
C MET A 669 -2.22 -2.81 46.35
N VAL A 670 -2.67 -3.34 47.50
CA VAL A 670 -2.99 -4.76 47.69
C VAL A 670 -4.36 -4.90 48.35
N PRO A 671 -5.29 -5.72 47.82
CA PRO A 671 -6.55 -6.04 48.51
C PRO A 671 -6.30 -6.56 49.93
N ALA A 672 -7.04 -6.06 50.92
CA ALA A 672 -6.88 -6.44 52.33
C ALA A 672 -7.08 -7.95 52.55
N ARG A 673 -7.95 -8.61 51.76
CA ARG A 673 -8.12 -10.06 51.77
C ARG A 673 -6.84 -10.81 51.40
N LEU A 674 -6.10 -10.32 50.40
CA LEU A 674 -4.83 -10.90 50.00
C LEU A 674 -3.76 -10.64 51.06
N VAL A 675 -3.73 -9.45 51.66
CA VAL A 675 -2.85 -9.16 52.79
C VAL A 675 -3.10 -10.12 53.96
N ARG A 676 -4.37 -10.32 54.34
CA ARG A 676 -4.78 -11.29 55.36
C ARG A 676 -4.31 -12.71 55.02
N GLY A 677 -4.48 -13.15 53.77
CA GLY A 677 -3.99 -14.44 53.30
C GLY A 677 -2.46 -14.58 53.35
N LEU A 678 -1.71 -13.51 53.02
CA LEU A 678 -0.25 -13.48 53.15
C LEU A 678 0.19 -13.59 54.62
N MET A 679 -0.49 -12.89 55.52
CA MET A 679 -0.22 -12.95 56.96
C MET A 679 -0.48 -14.35 57.52
N GLU A 680 -1.55 -15.00 57.07
CA GLU A 680 -1.88 -16.39 57.44
C GLU A 680 -0.86 -17.39 56.90
N ALA A 681 -0.47 -17.27 55.64
CA ALA A 681 0.56 -18.14 55.04
C ALA A 681 1.92 -18.00 55.75
N GLN A 682 2.24 -16.82 56.29
CA GLN A 682 3.44 -16.56 57.09
C GLN A 682 3.29 -16.98 58.57
N GLY A 683 2.07 -17.18 59.07
CA GLY A 683 1.80 -17.34 60.51
C GLY A 683 2.07 -16.08 61.34
N SER A 684 1.96 -14.89 60.73
CA SER A 684 2.30 -13.60 61.34
C SER A 684 1.06 -12.83 61.81
N LEU A 685 1.09 -12.31 63.04
CA LEU A 685 0.01 -11.48 63.60
C LEU A 685 0.27 -9.98 63.51
N SER A 686 1.51 -9.57 63.22
CA SER A 686 1.95 -8.17 63.36
C SER A 686 2.68 -7.61 62.14
N SER A 687 2.88 -8.43 61.10
CA SER A 687 3.62 -8.02 59.92
C SER A 687 3.26 -8.78 58.65
N VAL A 688 3.55 -8.16 57.50
CA VAL A 688 3.39 -8.73 56.16
C VAL A 688 4.76 -8.78 55.49
N SER A 689 5.12 -9.91 54.88
CA SER A 689 6.34 -10.02 54.07
C SER A 689 6.37 -8.98 52.95
N ARG A 690 7.45 -8.21 52.86
CA ARG A 690 7.67 -7.22 51.78
C ARG A 690 7.67 -7.88 50.41
N GLU A 691 8.36 -9.01 50.25
CA GLU A 691 8.41 -9.74 48.98
C GLU A 691 7.04 -10.31 48.60
N GLY A 692 6.29 -10.82 49.57
CA GLY A 692 4.93 -11.29 49.37
C GLY A 692 4.02 -10.17 48.88
N ALA A 693 4.02 -9.03 49.56
CA ALA A 693 3.25 -7.84 49.18
C ALA A 693 3.65 -7.32 47.79
N GLN A 694 4.94 -7.24 47.48
CA GLN A 694 5.45 -6.76 46.20
C GLN A 694 4.96 -7.59 45.00
N ARG A 695 4.87 -8.93 45.15
CA ARG A 695 4.45 -9.83 44.06
C ARG A 695 2.98 -9.71 43.69
N VAL A 696 2.13 -9.35 44.65
CA VAL A 696 0.66 -9.23 44.46
C VAL A 696 0.19 -7.79 44.33
N ALA A 697 1.10 -6.82 44.51
CA ALA A 697 0.80 -5.41 44.44
C ALA A 697 0.54 -4.92 43.01
N ARG A 698 -0.52 -4.14 42.88
CA ARG A 698 -0.75 -3.24 41.74
C ARG A 698 -0.24 -1.84 42.09
N SER A 699 0.08 -1.07 41.07
CA SER A 699 0.44 0.33 41.28
C SER A 699 -0.80 1.13 41.70
N LEU A 700 -0.62 2.20 42.48
CA LEU A 700 -1.69 3.12 42.84
C LEU A 700 -2.34 3.72 41.60
N ALA A 701 -1.54 4.06 40.57
CA ALA A 701 -2.04 4.60 39.31
C ALA A 701 -2.95 3.63 38.56
N GLN A 702 -2.55 2.35 38.49
CA GLN A 702 -3.36 1.30 37.86
C GLN A 702 -4.65 1.06 38.63
N TRP A 703 -4.58 0.97 39.96
CA TRP A 703 -5.75 0.79 40.80
C TRP A 703 -6.73 1.98 40.66
N MET A 704 -6.23 3.22 40.74
CA MET A 704 -7.10 4.40 40.57
C MET A 704 -7.78 4.44 39.20
N THR A 705 -7.04 4.16 38.12
CA THR A 705 -7.57 4.30 36.76
C THR A 705 -8.53 3.16 36.40
N TYR A 706 -8.11 1.91 36.61
CA TYR A 706 -8.85 0.76 36.10
C TYR A 706 -9.79 0.15 37.15
N ASP A 707 -9.40 0.11 38.43
CA ASP A 707 -10.21 -0.54 39.45
C ASP A 707 -11.19 0.46 40.09
N LEU A 708 -10.72 1.61 40.58
CA LEU A 708 -11.56 2.62 41.22
C LEU A 708 -12.44 3.32 40.18
N LEU A 709 -11.86 4.06 39.24
CA LEU A 709 -12.60 4.79 38.22
C LEU A 709 -13.22 3.86 37.17
N GLY A 710 -12.47 2.84 36.73
CA GLY A 710 -12.87 2.01 35.60
C GLY A 710 -13.92 0.94 35.90
N LEU A 711 -13.90 0.33 37.09
CA LEU A 711 -14.86 -0.69 37.52
C LEU A 711 -15.86 -0.18 38.57
N TRP A 712 -15.73 1.09 38.99
CA TRP A 712 -16.47 1.64 40.13
C TRP A 712 -16.32 0.76 41.38
N SER A 713 -15.09 0.31 41.67
CA SER A 713 -14.86 -0.54 42.84
C SER A 713 -15.17 0.20 44.14
N GLY A 714 -15.73 -0.52 45.10
CA GLY A 714 -16.14 0.02 46.40
C GLY A 714 -17.47 -0.52 46.88
N ASP A 715 -17.76 -0.19 48.13
CA ASP A 715 -18.97 -0.56 48.86
C ASP A 715 -20.03 0.54 48.70
N ASP A 716 -21.25 0.16 48.34
CA ASP A 716 -22.40 1.05 48.24
C ASP A 716 -23.32 0.98 49.46
N ARG A 717 -22.99 0.15 50.48
CA ARG A 717 -23.79 0.05 51.70
C ARG A 717 -23.82 1.39 52.44
N PRO A 718 -25.02 1.90 52.82
CA PRO A 718 -25.17 3.16 53.52
C PRO A 718 -24.31 3.25 54.79
N ALA A 719 -24.24 2.17 55.57
CA ALA A 719 -23.43 2.11 56.79
C ALA A 719 -21.93 2.35 56.57
N VAL A 720 -21.39 2.00 55.38
CA VAL A 720 -19.99 2.30 55.04
C VAL A 720 -19.88 3.75 54.58
N LEU A 721 -20.80 4.23 53.76
CA LEU A 721 -20.82 5.62 53.25
C LEU A 721 -21.02 6.66 54.36
N GLU A 722 -21.82 6.37 55.39
CA GLU A 722 -22.06 7.26 56.55
C GLU A 722 -20.77 7.58 57.32
N ARG A 723 -19.77 6.69 57.29
CA ARG A 723 -18.44 6.94 57.88
C ARG A 723 -17.67 8.07 57.20
N ALA A 724 -18.06 8.47 55.99
CA ALA A 724 -17.53 9.65 55.31
C ALA A 724 -18.21 10.96 55.76
N GLY A 725 -19.13 10.94 56.72
CA GLY A 725 -19.76 12.14 57.28
C GLY A 725 -18.79 13.00 58.12
N GLU A 726 -19.05 14.30 58.23
CA GLU A 726 -18.18 15.25 58.96
C GLU A 726 -18.13 15.00 60.47
N ASN A 727 -19.18 14.40 61.05
CA ASN A 727 -19.32 14.12 62.48
C ASN A 727 -19.34 12.61 62.82
N ALA A 728 -18.82 11.76 61.94
CA ALA A 728 -18.80 10.31 62.19
C ALA A 728 -17.77 9.97 63.28
N GLU A 729 -18.24 9.67 64.50
CA GLU A 729 -17.38 9.15 65.57
C GLU A 729 -16.67 7.86 65.11
N GLY A 730 -15.34 7.84 65.19
CA GLY A 730 -14.53 6.71 64.71
C GLY A 730 -14.40 6.60 63.19
N GLY A 731 -14.61 7.69 62.45
CA GLY A 731 -14.35 7.80 61.02
C GLY A 731 -12.86 7.68 60.63
N PRO A 732 -12.57 7.54 59.32
CA PRO A 732 -11.20 7.41 58.80
C PRO A 732 -10.37 8.69 59.02
N ASP A 733 -9.04 8.55 59.04
CA ASP A 733 -8.12 9.69 59.19
C ASP A 733 -8.18 10.65 58.00
N PHE A 734 -8.45 10.14 56.80
CA PHE A 734 -8.61 10.92 55.58
C PHE A 734 -9.83 10.44 54.79
N VAL A 735 -10.66 11.39 54.36
CA VAL A 735 -11.73 11.15 53.39
C VAL A 735 -11.34 11.82 52.08
N VAL A 736 -11.21 11.03 51.02
CA VAL A 736 -10.87 11.46 49.66
C VAL A 736 -12.11 11.33 48.80
N GLU A 737 -12.70 12.45 48.41
CA GLU A 737 -13.88 12.51 47.56
C GLU A 737 -13.46 12.71 46.11
N ILE A 738 -13.84 11.77 45.25
CA ILE A 738 -13.61 11.84 43.81
C ILE A 738 -14.97 11.92 43.13
N SER A 739 -15.18 12.98 42.37
CA SER A 739 -16.40 13.15 41.57
C SER A 739 -16.07 13.04 40.08
N VAL A 740 -16.88 12.24 39.38
CA VAL A 740 -16.76 11.99 37.95
C VAL A 740 -18.12 12.23 37.33
N ARG A 741 -18.23 13.22 36.45
CA ARG A 741 -19.46 13.44 35.67
C ARG A 741 -19.18 13.24 34.20
N LYS A 742 -19.95 12.35 33.57
CA LYS A 742 -19.96 12.18 32.12
C LYS A 742 -21.24 12.77 31.54
N GLY A 743 -21.11 13.80 30.69
CA GLY A 743 -22.24 14.48 30.04
C GLY A 743 -22.53 13.90 28.66
N GLY A 744 -23.74 13.39 28.45
CA GLY A 744 -24.20 12.90 27.16
C GLY A 744 -24.60 14.03 26.23
N LYS A 745 -24.09 14.01 25.00
CA LYS A 745 -24.75 14.63 23.85
C LYS A 745 -25.19 13.54 22.89
#